data_AF-A0A9D6CTR2-F1
#
_entry.id   AF-A0A9D6CTR2-F1
#
_cell.length_a   1.000
_cell.length_b   1.000
_cell.length_c   1.000
_cell.angle_alpha   90.00
_cell.angle_beta   90.00
_cell.angle_gamma   90.00
#
_symmetry.space_group_name_H-M   'P 1'
#
loop_
_entity.id
_entity.type
_entity.pdbx_description
1 polymer ?
#
loop_
_entity_poly.entity_id
_entity_poly.type
_entity_poly.pdbx_seq_one_letter_code
_entity_poly.pdbx_strand_id
1 'polypeptide(L)'
;MKALTGLPTQAYIQVGEEANVPLADLLGLVQQLESNLSPAYLARYRPDIAAGLDADRIRHIQDRLRAFLDMADRRVTVLTAINQQNRLTPELREQVETAMDRRELEDLYLPYKPKRRGLADEAVEQGLEGLARFLWTQEPPDADVEGAAEPYVNGQPGQSRDALMGARAIVARWLGENAEIRRDLRKLMFAESEIIVEAVPSRRRLSGRDESLRKRFEALHGYTARVSKTPWRQMLNIRRGAREGWLRYRVSLPENRAVHYLLGRLLRVPASEFSLQLADAARRAYEGHIAGSLENEVRLRLDERCDEEAIAHYKKNLRKLLLTPGAGPIPMIGIETGRPGGWRAAVIGADGTVLEVAIVRPDPRDEKKAEAEAAAPAEGSESTDEAPTESAAPAAEPEATQAAEPEATPAAEPEATPAAEPEATPAAEPEAAPVAEAQAEEAAPESAEEPAAAAPAESAPAEDAPAEEAPAMSAEQTAKPEQAALEAKPEGEASEESEAAASDDESASSDDSDADDESDSSDNEEQAAAASDEQAPSGKSSRGKGSQRKGSREEQRKETPQGDLADLIAKYKVELVVLGNGPGIRQAERFVRVAAKVSGRKVKWLTTNEAGTWIYATSKAARKEMPDYEPAVRSAVCLARRVQNPLGELIKLDPRVLGVGQGHHEVDQKRLRTALAEAVEGAVDEVGCDVNAAPAELLAVAPGMTERVARRIVEHRQQKGRFTSRKALAAMPGFGARVFEQAAGYLRIYGGDNPLDSTGLHPRRYEKMQALLEAAGVTAEQALQDSAPLAALELQPFVDAEHPLPVLQAMVRELDPQVRDPRGKLDIPEPAVDVEPLAEPKVGAKVEGVVTSVTDFGRFVDIGAEQDGLVHISQLSQAQREGPEALKVGDRIEVFIVSVVDGGRRISLSTREPRETSRQRRVAPEARRSYGDRGDRGERGDRRPRRDDRHREPINRSFGPDEKQRKKEEEKLKDLSLNEKLGLLQDRFRTKI
;
A
#
# COMPACT_ATOMS: atom_id res chain seq x y z
N MET A 1 25.34 -0.18 9.24
CA MET A 1 24.85 0.78 8.21
C MET A 1 25.87 1.90 8.09
N LYS A 2 25.92 2.62 6.96
CA LYS A 2 26.72 3.85 6.87
C LYS A 2 26.12 4.94 7.76
N ALA A 3 26.97 5.82 8.29
CA ALA A 3 26.55 7.00 9.03
C ALA A 3 25.79 7.96 8.11
N LEU A 4 24.67 8.50 8.58
CA LEU A 4 23.93 9.60 7.96
C LEU A 4 24.74 10.90 8.04
N THR A 5 25.51 11.11 9.12
CA THR A 5 26.36 12.29 9.35
C THR A 5 27.49 12.45 8.33
N GLY A 6 27.81 11.41 7.56
CA GLY A 6 28.83 11.45 6.49
C GLY A 6 28.38 12.07 5.16
N LEU A 7 27.17 12.63 5.08
CA LEU A 7 26.65 13.25 3.85
C LEU A 7 27.22 14.66 3.60
N PRO A 8 27.35 15.09 2.33
CA PRO A 8 27.75 16.45 1.98
C PRO A 8 26.64 17.46 2.34
N THR A 9 27.02 18.68 2.71
CA THR A 9 26.11 19.73 3.21
C THR A 9 24.87 19.95 2.34
N GLN A 10 25.05 19.93 1.02
CA GLN A 10 23.96 20.12 0.05
C GLN A 10 22.84 19.08 0.16
N ALA A 11 23.15 17.84 0.55
CA ALA A 11 22.14 16.80 0.73
C ALA A 11 21.22 17.08 1.94
N TYR A 12 21.76 17.63 3.03
CA TYR A 12 20.92 18.07 4.15
C TYR A 12 20.11 19.32 3.80
N ILE A 13 20.69 20.29 3.08
CA ILE A 13 19.97 21.48 2.62
C ILE A 13 18.76 21.05 1.78
N GLN A 14 18.97 20.22 0.75
CA GLN A 14 17.89 19.73 -0.10
C GLN A 14 16.85 18.91 0.67
N VAL A 15 17.25 18.03 1.60
CA VAL A 15 16.28 17.26 2.42
C VAL A 15 15.52 18.17 3.39
N GLY A 16 16.14 19.23 3.89
CA GLY A 16 15.47 20.27 4.69
C GLY A 16 14.44 21.06 3.88
N GLU A 17 14.79 21.46 2.66
CA GLU A 17 13.88 22.13 1.72
C GLU A 17 12.72 21.20 1.30
N GLU A 18 13.00 19.96 0.90
CA GLU A 18 11.99 18.95 0.54
C GLU A 18 11.04 18.62 1.69
N ALA A 19 11.55 18.60 2.93
CA ALA A 19 10.74 18.32 4.12
C ALA A 19 10.07 19.56 4.74
N ASN A 20 10.46 20.77 4.32
CA ASN A 20 10.22 22.05 4.99
C ASN A 20 10.62 22.03 6.48
N VAL A 21 11.92 21.78 6.74
CA VAL A 21 12.55 21.67 8.07
C VAL A 21 13.85 22.49 8.08
N PRO A 22 14.09 23.37 9.07
CA PRO A 22 15.35 24.11 9.20
C PRO A 22 16.56 23.18 9.33
N LEU A 23 17.69 23.56 8.72
CA LEU A 23 18.90 22.73 8.68
C LEU A 23 19.43 22.35 10.08
N ALA A 24 19.33 23.24 11.06
CA ALA A 24 19.74 22.97 12.44
C ALA A 24 18.90 21.84 13.07
N ASP A 25 17.58 21.90 12.91
CA ASP A 25 16.64 20.91 13.46
C ASP A 25 16.81 19.56 12.76
N LEU A 26 17.01 19.57 11.43
CA LEU A 26 17.31 18.36 10.65
C LEU A 26 18.60 17.67 11.13
N LEU A 27 19.67 18.42 11.42
CA LEU A 27 20.92 17.85 11.94
C LEU A 27 20.74 17.27 13.34
N GLY A 28 19.96 17.94 14.21
CA GLY A 28 19.60 17.40 15.53
C GLY A 28 18.80 16.10 15.44
N LEU A 29 17.84 16.03 14.50
CA LEU A 29 17.06 14.84 14.21
C LEU A 29 17.93 13.69 13.69
N VAL A 30 18.84 13.97 12.75
CA VAL A 30 19.80 12.98 12.20
C VAL A 30 20.64 12.35 13.31
N GLN A 31 21.18 13.16 14.24
CA GLN A 31 21.98 12.65 15.36
C GLN A 31 21.20 11.67 16.26
N GLN A 32 19.90 11.89 16.45
CA GLN A 32 19.07 10.95 17.23
C GLN A 32 18.72 9.67 16.46
N LEU A 33 18.52 9.77 15.14
CA LEU A 33 18.30 8.62 14.27
C LEU A 33 19.53 7.71 14.19
N GLU A 34 20.74 8.28 14.14
CA GLU A 34 22.00 7.53 14.28
C GLU A 34 22.16 6.89 15.66
N SER A 35 21.69 7.58 16.71
CA SER A 35 21.63 7.06 18.07
C SER A 35 20.58 5.95 18.26
N ASN A 36 19.96 5.46 17.18
CA ASN A 36 18.93 4.42 17.16
C ASN A 36 17.69 4.75 18.03
N LEU A 37 17.29 6.02 18.06
CA LEU A 37 15.91 6.38 18.44
C LEU A 37 14.97 6.17 17.25
N SER A 38 13.83 5.54 17.53
CA SER A 38 12.79 5.31 16.53
C SER A 38 12.06 6.62 16.14
N PRO A 39 11.60 6.73 14.88
CA PRO A 39 10.75 7.82 14.41
C PRO A 39 9.50 8.07 15.28
N ALA A 40 8.86 7.01 15.78
CA ALA A 40 7.67 7.13 16.64
C ALA A 40 8.00 7.73 18.02
N TYR A 41 9.04 7.24 18.71
CA TYR A 41 9.48 7.83 19.98
C TYR A 41 9.85 9.31 19.81
N LEU A 42 10.53 9.65 18.72
CA LEU A 42 10.91 11.04 18.42
C LEU A 42 9.67 11.92 18.22
N ALA A 43 8.78 11.56 17.31
CA ALA A 43 7.56 12.33 17.00
C ALA A 43 6.69 12.59 18.25
N ARG A 44 6.48 11.58 19.11
CA ARG A 44 5.57 11.69 20.27
C ARG A 44 6.22 12.27 21.52
N TYR A 45 7.44 11.84 21.85
CA TYR A 45 8.06 12.15 23.15
C TYR A 45 9.22 13.14 23.08
N ARG A 46 9.79 13.37 21.89
CA ARG A 46 10.78 14.42 21.62
C ARG A 46 10.34 15.40 20.52
N PRO A 47 9.17 16.07 20.64
CA PRO A 47 8.73 17.07 19.67
C PRO A 47 9.70 18.25 19.53
N ASP A 48 10.53 18.48 20.55
CA ASP A 48 11.65 19.42 20.59
C ASP A 48 12.78 19.09 19.61
N ILE A 49 12.99 17.81 19.28
CA ILE A 49 13.94 17.37 18.23
C ILE A 49 13.21 17.04 16.93
N ALA A 50 11.98 16.52 17.02
CA ALA A 50 11.22 16.12 15.85
C ALA A 50 10.73 17.30 14.99
N ALA A 51 10.94 18.57 15.37
CA ALA A 51 10.54 19.75 14.60
C ALA A 51 9.04 19.76 14.19
N GLY A 52 8.16 19.18 15.02
CA GLY A 52 6.74 19.00 14.70
C GLY A 52 6.43 17.96 13.61
N LEU A 53 7.39 17.12 13.23
CA LEU A 53 7.21 16.02 12.28
C LEU A 53 6.54 14.80 12.93
N ASP A 54 5.69 14.12 12.16
CA ASP A 54 5.20 12.79 12.47
C ASP A 54 6.20 11.67 12.10
N ALA A 55 5.93 10.45 12.55
CA ALA A 55 6.80 9.30 12.32
C ALA A 55 6.93 8.89 10.83
N ASP A 56 5.91 9.12 10.00
CA ASP A 56 5.96 8.85 8.56
C ASP A 56 6.90 9.86 7.85
N ARG A 57 6.83 11.15 8.20
CA ARG A 57 7.76 12.19 7.71
C ARG A 57 9.20 11.96 8.17
N ILE A 58 9.41 11.56 9.43
CA ILE A 58 10.76 11.23 9.94
C ILE A 58 11.34 10.00 9.22
N ARG A 59 10.54 8.94 8.97
CA ARG A 59 10.97 7.81 8.12
C ARG A 59 11.32 8.27 6.70
N HIS A 60 10.51 9.14 6.10
CA HIS A 60 10.78 9.66 4.75
C HIS A 60 12.10 10.43 4.67
N ILE A 61 12.40 11.31 5.63
CA ILE A 61 13.70 12.00 5.75
C ILE A 61 14.84 10.98 5.86
N GLN A 62 14.71 9.97 6.72
CA GLN A 62 15.74 8.96 6.91
C GLN A 62 16.04 8.18 5.61
N ASP A 63 15.00 7.84 4.84
CA ASP A 63 15.16 7.12 3.57
C ASP A 63 15.64 8.02 2.42
N ARG A 64 15.29 9.31 2.40
CA ARG A 64 15.88 10.29 1.48
C ARG A 64 17.39 10.44 1.71
N LEU A 65 17.82 10.58 2.97
CA LEU A 65 19.24 10.65 3.33
C LEU A 65 19.99 9.35 2.98
N ARG A 66 19.39 8.17 3.21
CA ARG A 66 19.94 6.89 2.74
C ARG A 66 20.12 6.85 1.21
N ALA A 67 19.16 7.36 0.45
CA ALA A 67 19.27 7.41 -1.01
C ALA A 67 20.43 8.32 -1.48
N PHE A 68 20.77 9.38 -0.74
CA PHE A 68 21.96 10.18 -1.00
C PHE A 68 23.27 9.43 -0.68
N LEU A 69 23.31 8.59 0.36
CA LEU A 69 24.47 7.72 0.65
C LEU A 69 24.70 6.70 -0.48
N ASP A 70 23.65 6.03 -0.93
CA ASP A 70 23.71 5.07 -2.06
C ASP A 70 24.10 5.75 -3.39
N MET A 71 23.81 7.04 -3.54
CA MET A 71 24.20 7.84 -4.70
C MET A 71 25.66 8.31 -4.63
N ALA A 72 26.20 8.58 -3.44
CA ALA A 72 27.59 8.99 -3.26
C ALA A 72 28.58 7.91 -3.74
N ASP A 73 28.35 6.65 -3.40
CA ASP A 73 29.14 5.51 -3.90
C ASP A 73 29.10 5.41 -5.44
N ARG A 74 27.90 5.66 -6.00
CA ARG A 74 27.70 5.62 -7.45
C ARG A 74 28.42 6.78 -8.15
N ARG A 75 28.43 7.97 -7.56
CA ARG A 75 29.15 9.15 -8.05
C ARG A 75 30.66 8.89 -8.12
N VAL A 76 31.26 8.33 -7.07
CA VAL A 76 32.69 7.93 -7.09
C VAL A 76 32.95 6.95 -8.25
N THR A 77 32.12 5.93 -8.40
CA THR A 77 32.24 4.95 -9.51
C THR A 77 32.20 5.62 -10.88
N VAL A 78 31.31 6.61 -11.09
CA VAL A 78 31.18 7.37 -12.34
C VAL A 78 32.42 8.23 -12.58
N LEU A 79 32.87 9.01 -11.60
CA LEU A 79 34.07 9.85 -11.71
C LEU A 79 35.30 9.02 -12.06
N THR A 80 35.52 7.88 -11.40
CA THR A 80 36.63 6.96 -11.72
C THR A 80 36.54 6.45 -13.16
N ALA A 81 35.37 6.00 -13.61
CA ALA A 81 35.18 5.44 -14.96
C ALA A 81 35.35 6.47 -16.09
N ILE A 82 35.02 7.75 -15.86
CA ILE A 82 35.25 8.84 -16.81
C ILE A 82 36.73 9.28 -16.79
N ASN A 83 37.34 9.35 -15.60
CA ASN A 83 38.75 9.72 -15.44
C ASN A 83 39.70 8.69 -16.09
N GLN A 84 39.41 7.39 -15.98
CA GLN A 84 40.15 6.31 -16.66
C GLN A 84 40.18 6.45 -18.20
N GLN A 85 39.22 7.18 -18.78
CA GLN A 85 39.16 7.46 -20.22
C GLN A 85 39.88 8.76 -20.61
N ASN A 86 40.44 9.49 -19.64
CA ASN A 86 41.00 10.84 -19.78
C ASN A 86 40.00 11.86 -20.37
N ARG A 87 38.70 11.71 -20.06
CA ARG A 87 37.62 12.60 -20.55
C ARG A 87 36.89 13.37 -19.44
N LEU A 88 37.42 13.39 -18.22
CA LEU A 88 36.84 14.12 -17.09
C LEU A 88 37.31 15.59 -17.13
N THR A 89 36.51 16.47 -17.74
CA THR A 89 36.75 17.92 -17.71
C THR A 89 36.35 18.51 -16.35
N PRO A 90 36.80 19.74 -15.98
CA PRO A 90 36.38 20.39 -14.74
C PRO A 90 34.85 20.57 -14.64
N GLU A 91 34.22 20.96 -15.74
CA GLU A 91 32.77 21.24 -15.80
C GLU A 91 31.96 19.94 -15.70
N LEU A 92 32.43 18.87 -16.33
CA LEU A 92 31.81 17.54 -16.22
C LEU A 92 31.98 16.95 -14.80
N ARG A 93 33.13 17.20 -14.16
CA ARG A 93 33.33 16.84 -12.75
C ARG A 93 32.32 17.56 -11.87
N GLU A 94 32.21 18.88 -12.01
CA GLU A 94 31.26 19.69 -11.26
C GLU A 94 29.82 19.21 -11.47
N GLN A 95 29.40 18.92 -12.70
CA GLN A 95 28.08 18.35 -13.01
C GLN A 95 27.84 16.99 -12.32
N VAL A 96 28.84 16.10 -12.30
CA VAL A 96 28.72 14.78 -11.65
C VAL A 96 28.75 14.89 -10.11
N GLU A 97 29.49 15.86 -9.57
CA GLU A 97 29.58 16.15 -8.13
C GLU A 97 28.32 16.86 -7.60
N THR A 98 27.69 17.71 -8.42
CA THR A 98 26.45 18.45 -8.11
C THR A 98 25.16 17.73 -8.53
N ALA A 99 25.21 16.64 -9.30
CA ALA A 99 24.01 15.87 -9.66
C ALA A 99 23.27 15.35 -8.42
N MET A 100 21.98 15.66 -8.31
CA MET A 100 21.15 15.36 -7.11
C MET A 100 20.13 14.23 -7.31
N ASP A 101 19.92 13.76 -8.55
CA ASP A 101 19.13 12.56 -8.83
C ASP A 101 19.97 11.47 -9.51
N ARG A 102 19.64 10.20 -9.20
CA ARG A 102 20.36 9.04 -9.75
C ARG A 102 20.18 8.91 -11.27
N ARG A 103 19.05 9.35 -11.85
CA ARG A 103 18.84 9.28 -13.31
C ARG A 103 19.69 10.33 -14.02
N GLU A 104 19.82 11.53 -13.45
CA GLU A 104 20.72 12.59 -13.93
C GLU A 104 22.19 12.13 -13.92
N LEU A 105 22.65 11.52 -12.83
CA LEU A 105 23.99 10.91 -12.74
C LEU A 105 24.22 9.79 -13.79
N GLU A 106 23.22 8.95 -14.06
CA GLU A 106 23.30 7.88 -15.06
C GLU A 106 23.19 8.39 -16.52
N ASP A 107 22.51 9.52 -16.75
CA ASP A 107 22.46 10.23 -18.04
C ASP A 107 23.79 10.94 -18.31
N LEU A 108 24.38 11.64 -17.32
CA LEU A 108 25.73 12.23 -17.42
C LEU A 108 26.82 11.18 -17.67
N TYR A 109 26.67 9.97 -17.12
CA TYR A 109 27.59 8.86 -17.37
C TYR A 109 27.34 8.16 -18.73
N LEU A 110 26.19 8.35 -19.38
CA LEU A 110 25.81 7.62 -20.59
C LEU A 110 26.78 7.75 -21.78
N PRO A 111 27.43 8.90 -22.06
CA PRO A 111 28.45 9.00 -23.11
C PRO A 111 29.64 8.06 -22.89
N TYR A 112 30.00 7.79 -21.63
CA TYR A 112 31.23 7.13 -21.20
C TYR A 112 31.05 5.64 -20.83
N LYS A 113 29.83 5.10 -20.94
CA LYS A 113 29.57 3.66 -20.78
C LYS A 113 30.15 2.88 -21.97
N PRO A 114 30.80 1.72 -21.76
CA PRO A 114 31.23 0.84 -22.85
C PRO A 114 30.05 0.45 -23.76
N LYS A 115 30.24 0.59 -25.07
CA LYS A 115 29.21 0.39 -26.10
C LYS A 115 29.61 -0.70 -27.09
N ARG A 116 28.62 -1.29 -27.76
CA ARG A 116 28.86 -2.11 -28.96
C ARG A 116 29.09 -1.16 -30.13
N ARG A 117 30.18 -1.37 -30.87
CA ARG A 117 30.55 -0.61 -32.08
C ARG A 117 29.39 -0.63 -33.09
N GLY A 118 29.06 0.53 -33.64
CA GLY A 118 28.07 0.68 -34.70
C GLY A 118 28.35 1.88 -35.60
N LEU A 119 27.36 2.24 -36.43
CA LEU A 119 27.52 3.22 -37.53
C LEU A 119 28.07 4.59 -37.10
N ALA A 120 27.77 5.05 -35.88
CA ALA A 120 28.29 6.31 -35.35
C ALA A 120 29.75 6.23 -34.85
N ASP A 121 30.27 5.03 -34.59
CA ASP A 121 31.68 4.79 -34.26
C ASP A 121 32.48 4.63 -35.55
N GLU A 122 31.98 3.82 -36.49
CA GLU A 122 32.53 3.66 -37.85
C GLU A 122 32.63 5.00 -38.58
N ALA A 123 31.63 5.88 -38.44
CA ALA A 123 31.67 7.23 -38.99
C ALA A 123 32.74 8.14 -38.35
N VAL A 124 33.04 7.97 -37.06
CA VAL A 124 34.13 8.71 -36.39
C VAL A 124 35.50 8.19 -36.83
N GLU A 125 35.65 6.87 -36.95
CA GLU A 125 36.86 6.24 -37.51
C GLU A 125 37.13 6.69 -38.96
N GLN A 126 36.07 6.97 -39.74
CA GLN A 126 36.13 7.54 -41.09
C GLN A 126 36.35 9.07 -41.12
N GLY A 127 36.47 9.74 -39.97
CA GLY A 127 36.71 11.18 -39.88
C GLY A 127 35.48 12.08 -40.11
N LEU A 128 34.27 11.51 -40.18
CA LEU A 128 33.03 12.25 -40.48
C LEU A 128 32.54 13.16 -39.34
N GLU A 129 33.28 13.26 -38.23
CA GLU A 129 32.95 14.14 -37.10
C GLU A 129 32.96 15.63 -37.50
N GLY A 130 33.80 16.03 -38.45
CA GLY A 130 33.79 17.40 -39.00
C GLY A 130 32.47 17.72 -39.70
N LEU A 131 31.99 16.81 -40.54
CA LEU A 131 30.69 16.93 -41.24
C LEU A 131 29.52 16.89 -40.24
N ALA A 132 29.60 16.06 -39.21
CA ALA A 132 28.61 16.02 -38.13
C ALA A 132 28.56 17.33 -37.33
N ARG A 133 29.73 17.95 -37.06
CA ARG A 133 29.82 19.25 -36.38
C ARG A 133 29.24 20.38 -37.23
N PHE A 134 29.50 20.39 -38.53
CA PHE A 134 28.87 21.32 -39.49
C PHE A 134 27.34 21.19 -39.51
N LEU A 135 26.81 19.96 -39.58
CA LEU A 135 25.37 19.71 -39.46
C LEU A 135 24.78 20.19 -38.12
N TRP A 136 25.54 20.10 -37.03
CA TRP A 136 25.11 20.55 -35.71
C TRP A 136 25.08 22.07 -35.58
N THR A 137 26.14 22.77 -36.01
CA THR A 137 26.23 24.24 -35.87
C THR A 137 25.32 24.99 -36.85
N GLN A 138 25.08 24.45 -38.05
CA GLN A 138 24.33 25.09 -39.14
C GLN A 138 24.96 26.42 -39.59
N GLU A 139 26.30 26.43 -39.65
CA GLU A 139 27.11 27.62 -39.94
C GLU A 139 28.03 27.35 -41.15
N PRO A 140 27.97 28.16 -42.24
CA PRO A 140 27.02 29.25 -42.47
C PRO A 140 25.58 28.75 -42.79
N PRO A 141 24.54 29.55 -42.49
CA PRO A 141 23.13 29.14 -42.65
C PRO A 141 22.71 28.71 -44.07
N ASP A 142 23.27 29.35 -45.10
CA ASP A 142 22.90 29.18 -46.51
C ASP A 142 23.85 28.21 -47.26
N ALA A 143 24.53 27.32 -46.53
CA ALA A 143 25.47 26.36 -47.12
C ALA A 143 24.76 25.23 -47.90
N ASP A 144 25.37 24.83 -49.02
CA ASP A 144 25.10 23.56 -49.71
C ASP A 144 25.57 22.39 -48.83
N VAL A 145 24.63 21.53 -48.41
CA VAL A 145 24.89 20.45 -47.47
C VAL A 145 25.29 19.15 -48.17
N GLU A 146 24.94 18.95 -49.45
CA GLU A 146 25.41 17.79 -50.23
C GLU A 146 26.84 18.04 -50.76
N GLY A 147 27.15 19.28 -51.18
CA GLY A 147 28.49 19.74 -51.53
C GLY A 147 29.46 19.78 -50.34
N ALA A 148 29.01 20.17 -49.14
CA ALA A 148 29.84 20.14 -47.92
C ALA A 148 30.29 18.73 -47.52
N ALA A 149 29.67 17.67 -48.06
CA ALA A 149 30.08 16.28 -47.84
C ALA A 149 31.14 15.78 -48.84
N GLU A 150 31.36 16.46 -49.97
CA GLU A 150 32.36 16.05 -50.98
C GLU A 150 33.80 15.92 -50.45
N PRO A 151 34.32 16.80 -49.56
CA PRO A 151 35.68 16.67 -49.02
C PRO A 151 35.92 15.42 -48.17
N TYR A 152 34.85 14.73 -47.75
CA TYR A 152 34.91 13.53 -46.91
C TYR A 152 34.88 12.23 -47.74
N VAL A 153 34.84 12.33 -49.08
CA VAL A 153 34.64 11.18 -49.98
C VAL A 153 35.58 11.22 -51.18
N ASN A 154 36.01 10.04 -51.64
CA ASN A 154 37.04 9.92 -52.67
C ASN A 154 36.46 10.00 -54.10
N GLY A 155 35.58 10.97 -54.34
CA GLY A 155 35.05 11.33 -55.67
C GLY A 155 34.17 10.27 -56.37
N GLN A 156 33.69 9.24 -55.67
CA GLN A 156 32.84 8.21 -56.27
C GLN A 156 31.35 8.56 -56.13
N PRO A 157 30.52 8.41 -57.20
CA PRO A 157 29.10 8.70 -57.15
C PRO A 157 28.36 7.98 -56.02
N GLY A 158 27.58 8.73 -55.24
CA GLY A 158 26.79 8.22 -54.11
C GLY A 158 27.47 8.39 -52.74
N GLN A 159 28.80 8.39 -52.66
CA GLN A 159 29.50 8.42 -51.36
C GLN A 159 29.13 9.62 -50.48
N SER A 160 28.88 10.81 -51.05
CA SER A 160 28.47 12.00 -50.29
C SER A 160 27.22 11.76 -49.42
N ARG A 161 26.32 10.88 -49.88
CA ARG A 161 25.09 10.50 -49.14
C ARG A 161 25.37 9.52 -48.00
N ASP A 162 26.36 8.65 -48.18
CA ASP A 162 26.85 7.75 -47.13
C ASP A 162 27.64 8.53 -46.06
N ALA A 163 28.45 9.51 -46.47
CA ALA A 163 29.10 10.45 -45.56
C ALA A 163 28.07 11.27 -44.75
N LEU A 164 27.02 11.80 -45.40
CA LEU A 164 25.89 12.43 -44.70
C LEU A 164 25.10 11.44 -43.83
N MET A 165 25.04 10.15 -44.17
CA MET A 165 24.43 9.14 -43.30
C MET A 165 25.28 8.88 -42.04
N GLY A 166 26.60 8.78 -42.18
CA GLY A 166 27.53 8.65 -41.06
C GLY A 166 27.52 9.89 -40.16
N ALA A 167 27.56 11.09 -40.75
CA ALA A 167 27.44 12.35 -40.01
C ALA A 167 26.11 12.45 -39.25
N ARG A 168 24.98 12.09 -39.87
CA ARG A 168 23.67 11.98 -39.19
C ARG A 168 23.66 10.94 -38.07
N ALA A 169 24.40 9.84 -38.19
CA ALA A 169 24.53 8.85 -37.11
C ALA A 169 25.32 9.41 -35.91
N ILE A 170 26.37 10.19 -36.15
CA ILE A 170 27.11 10.91 -35.09
C ILE A 170 26.19 11.93 -34.39
N VAL A 171 25.46 12.77 -35.15
CA VAL A 171 24.48 13.71 -34.60
C VAL A 171 23.38 13.00 -33.82
N ALA A 172 22.86 11.87 -34.33
CA ALA A 172 21.84 11.08 -33.65
C ALA A 172 22.30 10.52 -32.29
N ARG A 173 23.58 10.09 -32.21
CA ARG A 173 24.21 9.69 -30.93
C ARG A 173 24.33 10.88 -29.99
N TRP A 174 24.82 12.03 -30.45
CA TRP A 174 24.95 13.24 -29.62
C TRP A 174 23.60 13.71 -29.04
N LEU A 175 22.51 13.64 -29.82
CA LEU A 175 21.15 13.89 -29.34
C LEU A 175 20.70 12.87 -28.28
N GLY A 176 20.89 11.57 -28.57
CA GLY A 176 20.39 10.48 -27.72
C GLY A 176 21.11 10.31 -26.39
N GLU A 177 22.33 10.86 -26.28
CA GLU A 177 23.20 10.80 -25.10
C GLU A 177 23.29 12.13 -24.34
N ASN A 178 22.66 13.21 -24.82
CA ASN A 178 22.61 14.50 -24.12
C ASN A 178 21.67 14.45 -22.91
N ALA A 179 22.21 14.69 -21.71
CA ALA A 179 21.47 14.55 -20.45
C ALA A 179 20.27 15.51 -20.32
N GLU A 180 20.35 16.74 -20.81
CA GLU A 180 19.22 17.69 -20.75
C GLU A 180 18.06 17.27 -21.65
N ILE A 181 18.38 16.87 -22.89
CA ILE A 181 17.40 16.36 -23.86
C ILE A 181 16.72 15.11 -23.28
N ARG A 182 17.49 14.18 -22.70
CA ARG A 182 16.94 12.98 -22.03
C ARG A 182 16.05 13.36 -20.85
N ARG A 183 16.51 14.24 -19.95
CA ARG A 183 15.76 14.73 -18.78
C ARG A 183 14.42 15.35 -19.16
N ASP A 184 14.40 16.21 -20.16
CA ASP A 184 13.19 16.97 -20.50
C ASP A 184 12.25 16.16 -21.42
N LEU A 185 12.79 15.30 -22.29
CA LEU A 185 11.99 14.34 -23.07
C LEU A 185 11.39 13.23 -22.17
N ARG A 186 12.09 12.82 -21.09
CA ARG A 186 11.54 11.93 -20.04
C ARG A 186 10.30 12.54 -19.37
N LYS A 187 10.33 13.86 -19.07
CA LYS A 187 9.16 14.60 -18.56
C LYS A 187 8.02 14.61 -19.58
N LEU A 188 8.30 14.96 -20.84
CA LEU A 188 7.31 14.96 -21.93
C LEU A 188 6.68 13.58 -22.14
N MET A 189 7.49 12.52 -22.16
CA MET A 189 7.03 11.15 -22.32
C MET A 189 6.16 10.70 -21.15
N PHE A 190 6.48 11.02 -19.90
CA PHE A 190 5.59 10.68 -18.78
C PHE A 190 4.25 11.43 -18.84
N ALA A 191 4.25 12.68 -19.31
CA ALA A 191 3.05 13.50 -19.46
C ALA A 191 2.14 13.04 -20.62
N GLU A 192 2.70 12.81 -21.81
CA GLU A 192 1.97 12.66 -23.07
C GLU A 192 1.91 11.23 -23.65
N SER A 193 2.84 10.33 -23.31
CA SER A 193 2.85 8.97 -23.90
C SER A 193 1.59 8.19 -23.52
N GLU A 194 1.19 7.27 -24.38
CA GLU A 194 0.11 6.32 -24.09
C GLU A 194 0.67 4.94 -23.72
N ILE A 195 0.04 4.28 -22.75
CA ILE A 195 0.14 2.82 -22.64
C ILE A 195 -0.67 2.20 -23.77
N ILE A 196 -0.14 1.15 -24.41
CA ILE A 196 -0.80 0.39 -25.47
C ILE A 196 -0.82 -1.07 -25.05
N VAL A 197 -2.02 -1.66 -24.93
CA VAL A 197 -2.23 -3.04 -24.47
C VAL A 197 -2.68 -3.95 -25.61
N GLU A 198 -1.97 -5.05 -25.80
CA GLU A 198 -2.20 -6.02 -26.88
C GLU A 198 -2.37 -7.42 -26.31
N ALA A 199 -3.35 -8.19 -26.81
CA ALA A 199 -3.52 -9.59 -26.42
C ALA A 199 -2.45 -10.47 -27.07
N VAL A 200 -1.96 -11.48 -26.33
CA VAL A 200 -0.99 -12.46 -26.82
C VAL A 200 -1.73 -13.63 -27.50
N PRO A 201 -1.52 -13.90 -28.80
CA PRO A 201 -2.24 -14.97 -29.50
C PRO A 201 -1.81 -16.37 -29.05
N SER A 202 -2.56 -16.97 -28.11
CA SER A 202 -2.31 -18.36 -27.71
C SER A 202 -2.76 -19.35 -28.80
N ARG A 203 -1.81 -20.21 -29.21
CA ARG A 203 -2.01 -21.33 -30.16
C ARG A 203 -2.46 -22.63 -29.48
N ARG A 204 -2.51 -22.69 -28.14
CA ARG A 204 -2.98 -23.87 -27.41
C ARG A 204 -4.52 -23.91 -27.39
N ARG A 205 -5.10 -25.11 -27.41
CA ARG A 205 -6.52 -25.31 -27.09
C ARG A 205 -6.68 -25.15 -25.58
N LEU A 206 -7.62 -24.31 -25.15
CA LEU A 206 -7.86 -23.96 -23.75
C LEU A 206 -9.20 -24.51 -23.28
N SER A 207 -9.34 -24.67 -21.97
CA SER A 207 -10.58 -25.12 -21.31
C SER A 207 -10.61 -24.64 -19.85
N GLY A 208 -11.81 -24.48 -19.29
CA GLY A 208 -11.99 -24.19 -17.86
C GLY A 208 -11.39 -22.84 -17.43
N ARG A 209 -10.48 -22.87 -16.44
CA ARG A 209 -9.90 -21.67 -15.81
C ARG A 209 -9.22 -20.75 -16.83
N ASP A 210 -8.41 -21.30 -17.72
CA ASP A 210 -7.60 -20.52 -18.67
C ASP A 210 -8.46 -19.85 -19.74
N GLU A 211 -9.50 -20.52 -20.21
CA GLU A 211 -10.46 -19.93 -21.14
C GLU A 211 -11.22 -18.75 -20.49
N SER A 212 -11.52 -18.85 -19.19
CA SER A 212 -12.13 -17.79 -18.39
C SER A 212 -11.18 -16.62 -18.10
N LEU A 213 -9.89 -16.89 -17.85
CA LEU A 213 -8.87 -15.85 -17.68
C LEU A 213 -8.60 -15.12 -19.00
N ARG A 214 -8.35 -15.86 -20.07
CA ARG A 214 -8.13 -15.33 -21.42
C ARG A 214 -9.28 -14.41 -21.86
N LYS A 215 -10.54 -14.84 -21.75
CA LYS A 215 -11.71 -14.01 -22.13
C LYS A 215 -11.84 -12.72 -21.31
N ARG A 216 -11.36 -12.71 -20.05
CA ARG A 216 -11.32 -11.50 -19.21
C ARG A 216 -10.22 -10.53 -19.65
N PHE A 217 -9.03 -11.04 -20.02
CA PHE A 217 -7.92 -10.20 -20.45
C PHE A 217 -8.01 -9.76 -21.92
N GLU A 218 -8.59 -10.57 -22.82
CA GLU A 218 -8.84 -10.16 -24.22
C GLU A 218 -9.74 -8.92 -24.32
N ALA A 219 -10.60 -8.67 -23.33
CA ALA A 219 -11.38 -7.44 -23.22
C ALA A 219 -10.53 -6.16 -22.95
N LEU A 220 -9.24 -6.31 -22.65
CA LEU A 220 -8.26 -5.20 -22.52
C LEU A 220 -7.42 -5.02 -23.80
N HIS A 221 -7.63 -5.82 -24.85
CA HIS A 221 -6.94 -5.61 -26.12
C HIS A 221 -7.37 -4.28 -26.77
N GLY A 222 -6.40 -3.45 -27.15
CA GLY A 222 -6.66 -2.13 -27.71
C GLY A 222 -6.98 -1.07 -26.66
N TYR A 223 -6.87 -1.39 -25.36
CA TYR A 223 -6.88 -0.38 -24.32
C TYR A 223 -5.67 0.55 -24.49
N THR A 224 -5.93 1.85 -24.63
CA THR A 224 -4.92 2.91 -24.49
C THR A 224 -5.34 3.94 -23.46
N ALA A 225 -4.36 4.57 -22.82
CA ALA A 225 -4.54 5.66 -21.89
C ALA A 225 -3.22 6.43 -21.72
N ARG A 226 -3.27 7.73 -21.36
CA ARG A 226 -2.05 8.48 -21.05
C ARG A 226 -1.38 7.93 -19.79
N VAL A 227 -0.05 7.79 -19.82
CA VAL A 227 0.79 7.34 -18.70
C VAL A 227 0.49 8.12 -17.41
N SER A 228 0.53 9.45 -17.52
CA SER A 228 0.22 10.41 -16.44
C SER A 228 -1.16 10.25 -15.80
N LYS A 229 -2.14 9.62 -16.47
CA LYS A 229 -3.53 9.49 -16.02
C LYS A 229 -4.04 8.05 -15.89
N THR A 230 -3.16 7.05 -16.08
CA THR A 230 -3.56 5.64 -15.97
C THR A 230 -3.86 5.26 -14.51
N PRO A 231 -5.06 4.74 -14.17
CA PRO A 231 -5.41 4.41 -12.79
C PRO A 231 -4.72 3.13 -12.29
N TRP A 232 -4.24 3.11 -11.04
CA TRP A 232 -3.50 1.97 -10.49
C TRP A 232 -4.23 0.62 -10.61
N ARG A 233 -5.53 0.56 -10.28
CA ARG A 233 -6.33 -0.68 -10.39
C ARG A 233 -6.32 -1.27 -11.79
N GLN A 234 -6.36 -0.41 -12.82
CA GLN A 234 -6.29 -0.84 -14.21
C GLN A 234 -4.86 -1.29 -14.57
N MET A 235 -3.84 -0.62 -14.04
CA MET A 235 -2.44 -1.01 -14.23
C MET A 235 -2.12 -2.38 -13.60
N LEU A 236 -2.67 -2.67 -12.41
CA LEU A 236 -2.51 -4.00 -11.78
C LEU A 236 -3.21 -5.10 -12.61
N ASN A 237 -4.40 -4.83 -13.17
CA ASN A 237 -5.06 -5.77 -14.08
C ASN A 237 -4.24 -6.04 -15.35
N ILE A 238 -3.61 -5.00 -15.93
CA ILE A 238 -2.74 -5.13 -17.10
C ILE A 238 -1.47 -5.92 -16.77
N ARG A 239 -0.77 -5.56 -15.67
CA ARG A 239 0.43 -6.28 -15.18
C ARG A 239 0.14 -7.74 -14.86
N ARG A 240 -1.00 -8.03 -14.23
CA ARG A 240 -1.46 -9.39 -13.98
C ARG A 240 -1.69 -10.17 -15.28
N GLY A 241 -2.47 -9.62 -16.21
CA GLY A 241 -2.72 -10.26 -17.50
C GLY A 241 -1.45 -10.46 -18.32
N ALA A 242 -0.45 -9.60 -18.15
CA ALA A 242 0.87 -9.76 -18.75
C ALA A 242 1.71 -10.87 -18.08
N ARG A 243 1.71 -10.95 -16.74
CA ARG A 243 2.42 -12.02 -16.00
C ARG A 243 1.79 -13.40 -16.23
N GLU A 244 0.47 -13.46 -16.36
CA GLU A 244 -0.27 -14.67 -16.77
C GLU A 244 -0.13 -14.98 -18.29
N GLY A 245 0.64 -14.19 -19.05
CA GLY A 245 0.97 -14.45 -20.46
C GLY A 245 -0.14 -14.14 -21.47
N TRP A 246 -1.27 -13.56 -21.04
CA TRP A 246 -2.41 -13.22 -21.90
C TRP A 246 -2.28 -11.85 -22.58
N LEU A 247 -1.49 -10.93 -22.01
CA LEU A 247 -1.28 -9.58 -22.50
C LEU A 247 0.21 -9.27 -22.72
N ARG A 248 0.46 -8.26 -23.56
CA ARG A 248 1.69 -7.46 -23.53
C ARG A 248 1.29 -5.99 -23.49
N TYR A 249 2.12 -5.17 -22.86
CA TYR A 249 1.94 -3.72 -22.86
C TYR A 249 3.25 -3.00 -23.14
N ARG A 250 3.15 -1.82 -23.75
CA ARG A 250 4.25 -0.87 -23.93
C ARG A 250 3.77 0.53 -23.60
N VAL A 251 4.69 1.42 -23.24
CA VAL A 251 4.49 2.86 -23.30
C VAL A 251 5.05 3.33 -24.64
N SER A 252 4.43 4.31 -25.30
CA SER A 252 5.05 4.97 -26.46
C SER A 252 4.58 6.41 -26.66
N LEU A 253 5.49 7.27 -27.13
CA LEU A 253 5.19 8.63 -27.59
C LEU A 253 5.22 8.62 -29.13
N PRO A 254 4.26 9.24 -29.84
CA PRO A 254 4.29 9.28 -31.30
C PRO A 254 5.60 9.87 -31.85
N GLU A 255 6.24 9.17 -32.79
CA GLU A 255 7.52 9.55 -33.42
C GLU A 255 7.52 11.02 -33.85
N ASN A 256 6.47 11.46 -34.53
CA ASN A 256 6.34 12.84 -35.01
C ASN A 256 6.31 13.88 -33.88
N ARG A 257 5.81 13.53 -32.69
CA ARG A 257 5.83 14.40 -31.50
C ARG A 257 7.23 14.46 -30.89
N ALA A 258 7.92 13.32 -30.80
CA ALA A 258 9.30 13.25 -30.31
C ALA A 258 10.29 13.97 -31.25
N VAL A 259 10.20 13.72 -32.55
CA VAL A 259 11.06 14.36 -33.57
C VAL A 259 10.81 15.87 -33.64
N HIS A 260 9.56 16.32 -33.53
CA HIS A 260 9.25 17.75 -33.43
C HIS A 260 9.87 18.40 -32.18
N TYR A 261 9.83 17.73 -31.03
CA TYR A 261 10.47 18.20 -29.81
C TYR A 261 12.00 18.31 -29.95
N LEU A 262 12.64 17.28 -30.53
CA LEU A 262 14.08 17.26 -30.77
C LEU A 262 14.51 18.35 -31.78
N LEU A 263 13.76 18.53 -32.86
CA LEU A 263 13.99 19.61 -33.83
C LEU A 263 13.85 21.00 -33.19
N GLY A 264 12.90 21.19 -32.27
CA GLY A 264 12.76 22.44 -31.50
C GLY A 264 13.94 22.78 -30.58
N ARG A 265 14.87 21.84 -30.32
CA ARG A 265 16.13 22.07 -29.60
C ARG A 265 17.35 22.18 -30.52
N LEU A 266 17.28 21.60 -31.72
CA LEU A 266 18.42 21.41 -32.62
C LEU A 266 18.43 22.39 -33.81
N LEU A 267 17.25 22.74 -34.34
CA LEU A 267 17.14 23.50 -35.58
C LEU A 267 17.27 25.01 -35.31
N ARG A 268 18.36 25.58 -35.83
CA ARG A 268 18.68 27.02 -35.78
C ARG A 268 18.21 27.74 -37.04
N VAL A 269 18.32 27.08 -38.19
CA VAL A 269 18.02 27.64 -39.51
C VAL A 269 16.83 26.89 -40.13
N PRO A 270 15.57 27.35 -39.95
CA PRO A 270 14.40 26.66 -40.47
C PRO A 270 14.29 26.76 -42.00
N ALA A 271 13.69 25.75 -42.62
CA ALA A 271 13.47 25.64 -44.08
C ALA A 271 14.76 25.60 -44.94
N SER A 272 15.87 25.21 -44.33
CA SER A 272 17.20 24.97 -44.94
C SER A 272 17.40 23.50 -45.38
N GLU A 273 18.48 23.21 -46.11
CA GLU A 273 18.90 21.82 -46.36
C GLU A 273 19.27 21.07 -45.08
N PHE A 274 19.87 21.77 -44.10
CA PHE A 274 20.11 21.24 -42.75
C PHE A 274 18.82 20.71 -42.12
N SER A 275 17.67 21.36 -42.36
CA SER A 275 16.37 20.93 -41.80
C SER A 275 16.01 19.49 -42.17
N LEU A 276 16.38 19.03 -43.37
CA LEU A 276 16.13 17.65 -43.82
C LEU A 276 17.09 16.66 -43.16
N GLN A 277 18.38 16.97 -43.15
CA GLN A 277 19.39 16.09 -42.54
C GLN A 277 19.19 15.95 -41.02
N LEU A 278 18.84 17.04 -40.35
CA LEU A 278 18.60 17.08 -38.91
C LEU A 278 17.27 16.42 -38.51
N ALA A 279 16.24 16.44 -39.37
CA ALA A 279 15.01 15.68 -39.14
C ALA A 279 15.26 14.15 -39.16
N ASP A 280 16.07 13.67 -40.11
CA ASP A 280 16.49 12.26 -40.15
C ASP A 280 17.41 11.88 -38.99
N ALA A 281 18.31 12.79 -38.57
CA ALA A 281 19.14 12.57 -37.38
C ALA A 281 18.29 12.53 -36.09
N ALA A 282 17.28 13.40 -35.97
CA ALA A 282 16.35 13.41 -34.84
C ALA A 282 15.46 12.15 -34.80
N ARG A 283 14.99 11.64 -35.95
CA ARG A 283 14.32 10.33 -36.04
C ARG A 283 15.23 9.21 -35.54
N ARG A 284 16.46 9.12 -36.09
CA ARG A 284 17.44 8.09 -35.71
C ARG A 284 17.83 8.18 -34.22
N ALA A 285 17.94 9.39 -33.67
CA ALA A 285 18.14 9.59 -32.24
C ALA A 285 16.98 9.01 -31.43
N TYR A 286 15.74 9.35 -31.82
CA TYR A 286 14.56 8.85 -31.12
C TYR A 286 14.46 7.32 -31.20
N GLU A 287 14.44 6.74 -32.40
CA GLU A 287 14.27 5.31 -32.62
C GLU A 287 15.43 4.48 -32.02
N GLY A 288 16.68 4.87 -32.28
CA GLY A 288 17.86 4.05 -32.01
C GLY A 288 18.49 4.25 -30.63
N HIS A 289 18.39 5.44 -30.03
CA HIS A 289 19.12 5.81 -28.80
C HIS A 289 18.21 6.18 -27.62
N ILE A 290 17.02 6.72 -27.89
CA ILE A 290 16.14 7.28 -26.84
C ILE A 290 14.99 6.33 -26.51
N ALA A 291 14.13 6.01 -27.48
CA ALA A 291 12.80 5.43 -27.28
C ALA A 291 12.84 4.18 -26.38
N GLY A 292 13.55 3.12 -26.77
CA GLY A 292 13.60 1.89 -25.98
C GLY A 292 14.14 2.06 -24.55
N SER A 293 14.96 3.09 -24.29
CA SER A 293 15.43 3.42 -22.94
C SER A 293 14.40 4.22 -22.14
N LEU A 294 13.92 5.35 -22.68
CA LEU A 294 12.97 6.22 -21.98
C LEU A 294 11.56 5.63 -21.89
N GLU A 295 11.10 4.85 -22.87
CA GLU A 295 9.83 4.09 -22.76
C GLU A 295 9.89 3.10 -21.60
N ASN A 296 11.04 2.45 -21.37
CA ASN A 296 11.22 1.55 -20.23
C ASN A 296 11.34 2.30 -18.89
N GLU A 297 12.06 3.42 -18.83
CA GLU A 297 12.13 4.28 -17.64
C GLU A 297 10.76 4.87 -17.27
N VAL A 298 9.99 5.33 -18.26
CA VAL A 298 8.64 5.89 -18.08
C VAL A 298 7.63 4.80 -17.72
N ARG A 299 7.75 3.59 -18.28
CA ARG A 299 7.00 2.40 -17.85
C ARG A 299 7.30 2.05 -16.40
N LEU A 300 8.57 2.01 -16.00
CA LEU A 300 8.96 1.74 -14.62
C LEU A 300 8.43 2.81 -13.67
N ARG A 301 8.51 4.10 -14.01
CA ARG A 301 7.91 5.16 -13.17
C ARG A 301 6.38 5.10 -13.11
N LEU A 302 5.70 4.58 -14.16
CA LEU A 302 4.27 4.28 -14.12
C LEU A 302 3.96 3.13 -13.16
N ASP A 303 4.70 2.02 -13.28
CA ASP A 303 4.58 0.86 -12.38
C ASP A 303 4.84 1.27 -10.92
N GLU A 304 5.88 2.08 -10.65
CA GLU A 304 6.18 2.68 -9.34
C GLU A 304 5.03 3.55 -8.79
N ARG A 305 4.48 4.48 -9.58
CA ARG A 305 3.36 5.36 -9.16
C ARG A 305 2.10 4.55 -8.86
N CYS A 306 1.80 3.55 -9.68
CA CYS A 306 0.63 2.71 -9.47
C CYS A 306 0.80 1.82 -8.23
N ASP A 307 2.02 1.36 -7.93
CA ASP A 307 2.31 0.67 -6.68
C ASP A 307 2.24 1.61 -5.47
N GLU A 308 2.69 2.87 -5.58
CA GLU A 308 2.53 3.91 -4.54
C GLU A 308 1.04 4.14 -4.19
N GLU A 309 0.19 4.37 -5.19
CA GLU A 309 -1.26 4.58 -4.99
C GLU A 309 -1.96 3.34 -4.41
N ALA A 310 -1.59 2.14 -4.88
CA ALA A 310 -2.16 0.88 -4.41
C ALA A 310 -1.74 0.57 -2.97
N ILE A 311 -0.45 0.69 -2.66
CA ILE A 311 0.11 0.41 -1.33
C ILE A 311 -0.42 1.41 -0.29
N ALA A 312 -0.53 2.70 -0.64
CA ALA A 312 -1.16 3.69 0.24
C ALA A 312 -2.64 3.35 0.54
N HIS A 313 -3.37 2.85 -0.45
CA HIS A 313 -4.74 2.36 -0.25
C HIS A 313 -4.78 1.12 0.68
N TYR A 314 -3.87 0.16 0.52
CA TYR A 314 -3.79 -1.01 1.40
C TYR A 314 -3.35 -0.63 2.84
N LYS A 315 -2.39 0.29 3.02
CA LYS A 315 -1.99 0.86 4.33
C LYS A 315 -3.19 1.48 5.04
N LYS A 316 -3.99 2.30 4.32
CA LYS A 316 -5.22 2.92 4.84
C LYS A 316 -6.31 1.90 5.19
N ASN A 317 -6.49 0.86 4.39
CA ASN A 317 -7.48 -0.19 4.65
C ASN A 317 -7.09 -1.06 5.86
N LEU A 318 -5.81 -1.44 5.99
CA LEU A 318 -5.29 -2.15 7.16
C LEU A 318 -5.50 -1.33 8.44
N ARG A 319 -5.10 -0.05 8.42
CA ARG A 319 -5.26 0.85 9.57
C ARG A 319 -6.72 0.94 10.06
N LYS A 320 -7.70 0.97 9.15
CA LYS A 320 -9.14 0.90 9.52
C LYS A 320 -9.50 -0.39 10.27
N LEU A 321 -8.98 -1.54 9.84
CA LEU A 321 -9.24 -2.83 10.49
C LEU A 321 -8.59 -2.90 11.89
N LEU A 322 -7.35 -2.40 12.03
CA LEU A 322 -6.63 -2.38 13.30
C LEU A 322 -7.25 -1.41 14.32
N LEU A 323 -7.74 -0.25 13.86
CA LEU A 323 -8.40 0.77 14.68
C LEU A 323 -9.93 0.59 14.78
N THR A 324 -10.46 -0.58 14.42
CA THR A 324 -11.86 -0.91 14.72
C THR A 324 -12.04 -1.02 16.24
N PRO A 325 -13.09 -0.44 16.85
CA PRO A 325 -13.36 -0.60 18.28
C PRO A 325 -13.60 -2.06 18.67
N GLY A 326 -13.10 -2.44 19.84
CA GLY A 326 -13.37 -3.74 20.45
C GLY A 326 -14.61 -3.71 21.33
N ALA A 327 -15.25 -4.87 21.52
CA ALA A 327 -16.31 -5.07 22.49
C ALA A 327 -15.82 -4.97 23.96
N GLY A 328 -14.50 -5.05 24.17
CA GLY A 328 -13.92 -5.03 25.52
C GLY A 328 -14.07 -6.36 26.27
N PRO A 329 -13.81 -6.39 27.58
CA PRO A 329 -13.71 -7.62 28.36
C PRO A 329 -15.08 -8.18 28.77
N ILE A 330 -15.88 -8.59 27.78
CA ILE A 330 -17.20 -9.25 27.98
C ILE A 330 -17.17 -10.74 27.56
N PRO A 331 -18.00 -11.62 28.16
CA PRO A 331 -18.16 -12.99 27.71
C PRO A 331 -18.92 -13.08 26.37
N MET A 332 -18.36 -13.82 25.41
CA MET A 332 -18.93 -13.92 24.06
C MET A 332 -18.71 -15.29 23.42
N ILE A 333 -19.53 -15.63 22.42
CA ILE A 333 -19.38 -16.85 21.61
C ILE A 333 -18.93 -16.47 20.20
N GLY A 334 -17.85 -17.08 19.70
CA GLY A 334 -17.53 -17.05 18.27
C GLY A 334 -18.07 -18.29 17.56
N ILE A 335 -18.60 -18.14 16.33
CA ILE A 335 -19.13 -19.24 15.52
C ILE A 335 -18.49 -19.24 14.11
N GLU A 336 -17.78 -20.32 13.78
CA GLU A 336 -17.29 -20.64 12.44
C GLU A 336 -18.42 -21.31 11.63
N THR A 337 -18.90 -20.62 10.60
CA THR A 337 -20.05 -21.01 9.75
C THR A 337 -19.62 -21.88 8.54
N GLY A 338 -20.52 -22.11 7.58
CA GLY A 338 -20.19 -22.63 6.24
C GLY A 338 -19.69 -24.07 6.07
N ARG A 339 -19.34 -24.79 7.15
CA ARG A 339 -18.71 -26.13 7.06
C ARG A 339 -19.71 -27.31 7.19
N PRO A 340 -19.58 -28.37 6.36
CA PRO A 340 -20.31 -29.62 6.55
C PRO A 340 -20.07 -30.25 7.93
N GLY A 341 -21.11 -30.87 8.50
CA GLY A 341 -21.06 -31.59 9.77
C GLY A 341 -21.47 -30.78 11.02
N GLY A 342 -21.57 -29.45 10.92
CA GLY A 342 -22.01 -28.56 11.99
C GLY A 342 -20.99 -27.47 12.31
N TRP A 343 -21.48 -26.29 12.68
CA TRP A 343 -20.67 -25.11 12.97
C TRP A 343 -19.93 -25.27 14.30
N ARG A 344 -18.76 -24.64 14.42
CA ARG A 344 -17.98 -24.68 15.67
C ARG A 344 -18.26 -23.40 16.45
N ALA A 345 -18.86 -23.56 17.62
CA ALA A 345 -19.00 -22.52 18.61
C ALA A 345 -17.85 -22.61 19.64
N ALA A 346 -17.29 -21.47 20.01
CA ALA A 346 -16.34 -21.37 21.11
C ALA A 346 -16.75 -20.22 22.04
N VAL A 347 -17.00 -20.54 23.31
CA VAL A 347 -17.29 -19.56 24.35
C VAL A 347 -15.96 -19.04 24.90
N ILE A 348 -15.77 -17.72 24.92
CA ILE A 348 -14.64 -17.07 25.58
C ILE A 348 -15.08 -16.20 26.76
N GLY A 349 -14.22 -16.15 27.78
CA GLY A 349 -14.36 -15.28 28.93
C GLY A 349 -13.96 -13.83 28.65
N ALA A 350 -14.18 -12.97 29.64
CA ALA A 350 -13.80 -11.55 29.63
C ALA A 350 -12.29 -11.29 29.41
N ASP A 351 -11.44 -12.28 29.72
CA ASP A 351 -9.98 -12.26 29.52
C ASP A 351 -9.53 -12.96 28.22
N GLY A 352 -10.48 -13.42 27.39
CA GLY A 352 -10.23 -14.15 26.16
C GLY A 352 -9.83 -15.62 26.35
N THR A 353 -9.92 -16.18 27.57
CA THR A 353 -9.76 -17.63 27.80
C THR A 353 -10.93 -18.42 27.20
N VAL A 354 -10.66 -19.64 26.72
CA VAL A 354 -11.69 -20.52 26.16
C VAL A 354 -12.36 -21.29 27.29
N LEU A 355 -13.68 -21.10 27.45
CA LEU A 355 -14.45 -21.66 28.57
C LEU A 355 -15.17 -22.97 28.20
N GLU A 356 -15.73 -23.03 26.99
CA GLU A 356 -16.34 -24.24 26.43
C GLU A 356 -16.32 -24.18 24.90
N VAL A 357 -16.37 -25.35 24.24
CA VAL A 357 -16.39 -25.50 22.78
C VAL A 357 -17.44 -26.53 22.40
N ALA A 358 -18.21 -26.26 21.35
CA ALA A 358 -19.32 -27.12 20.92
C ALA A 358 -19.48 -27.15 19.40
N ILE A 359 -20.00 -28.27 18.88
CA ILE A 359 -20.58 -28.35 17.55
C ILE A 359 -22.05 -27.98 17.68
N VAL A 360 -22.39 -26.77 17.25
CA VAL A 360 -23.78 -26.32 17.15
C VAL A 360 -24.31 -26.62 15.74
N ARG A 361 -25.60 -26.94 15.66
CA ARG A 361 -26.28 -27.21 14.39
C ARG A 361 -27.61 -26.46 14.40
N PRO A 362 -28.00 -25.75 13.33
CA PRO A 362 -29.39 -25.34 13.16
C PRO A 362 -30.23 -26.61 13.05
N ASP A 363 -31.17 -26.83 13.98
CA ASP A 363 -32.09 -27.94 13.90
C ASP A 363 -33.27 -27.57 12.98
N PRO A 364 -33.61 -28.37 11.95
CA PRO A 364 -34.79 -28.15 11.12
C PRO A 364 -36.12 -28.18 11.90
N ARG A 365 -36.11 -28.57 13.18
CA ARG A 365 -37.23 -28.47 14.12
C ARG A 365 -37.30 -27.11 14.81
N ASP A 366 -36.17 -26.46 15.06
CA ASP A 366 -36.13 -25.11 15.63
C ASP A 366 -36.55 -24.07 14.61
N GLU A 367 -36.14 -24.23 13.35
CA GLU A 367 -36.66 -23.45 12.21
C GLU A 367 -38.20 -23.56 12.15
N LYS A 368 -38.74 -24.79 12.16
CA LYS A 368 -40.20 -25.03 12.14
C LYS A 368 -40.94 -24.60 13.41
N LYS A 369 -40.28 -24.61 14.56
CA LYS A 369 -40.89 -24.15 15.83
C LYS A 369 -40.93 -22.63 15.87
N ALA A 370 -39.90 -21.94 15.38
CA ALA A 370 -39.90 -20.50 15.20
C ALA A 370 -40.92 -20.05 14.14
N GLU A 371 -41.09 -20.80 13.05
CA GLU A 371 -42.18 -20.60 12.09
C GLU A 371 -43.57 -20.77 12.76
N ALA A 372 -43.75 -21.78 13.61
CA ALA A 372 -45.01 -22.01 14.33
C ALA A 372 -45.31 -20.93 15.39
N GLU A 373 -44.29 -20.43 16.12
CA GLU A 373 -44.44 -19.33 17.07
C GLU A 373 -44.66 -17.98 16.36
N ALA A 374 -44.11 -17.78 15.15
CA ALA A 374 -44.37 -16.59 14.32
C ALA A 374 -45.74 -16.62 13.61
N ALA A 375 -46.26 -17.82 13.33
CA ALA A 375 -47.59 -18.01 12.72
C ALA A 375 -48.75 -18.02 13.74
N ALA A 376 -48.45 -17.92 15.04
CA ALA A 376 -49.46 -17.83 16.09
C ALA A 376 -50.10 -16.42 16.12
N PRO A 377 -51.43 -16.27 15.90
CA PRO A 377 -52.07 -14.99 16.07
C PRO A 377 -52.05 -14.57 17.55
N ALA A 378 -51.95 -13.27 17.80
CA ALA A 378 -52.08 -12.71 19.14
C ALA A 378 -53.56 -12.75 19.58
N GLU A 379 -54.01 -13.90 20.10
CA GLU A 379 -55.34 -14.03 20.70
C GLU A 379 -55.42 -13.17 21.98
N GLY A 380 -56.43 -12.31 22.05
CA GLY A 380 -56.48 -11.23 23.03
C GLY A 380 -57.01 -11.65 24.40
N SER A 381 -56.51 -10.99 25.45
CA SER A 381 -57.18 -10.97 26.75
C SER A 381 -58.42 -10.06 26.67
N GLU A 382 -59.62 -10.65 26.68
CA GLU A 382 -60.87 -9.90 26.71
C GLU A 382 -61.02 -9.07 27.99
N SER A 383 -61.72 -7.94 27.87
CA SER A 383 -62.11 -7.08 28.98
C SER A 383 -63.41 -7.56 29.62
N THR A 384 -63.42 -7.80 30.93
CA THR A 384 -64.64 -7.81 31.75
C THR A 384 -64.48 -6.83 32.90
N ASP A 385 -65.31 -5.79 32.90
CA ASP A 385 -65.38 -4.75 33.92
C ASP A 385 -66.76 -4.81 34.59
N GLU A 386 -66.80 -4.95 35.92
CA GLU A 386 -67.85 -4.37 36.77
C GLU A 386 -67.43 -4.40 38.26
N ALA A 387 -67.84 -3.37 39.02
CA ALA A 387 -67.42 -3.12 40.40
C ALA A 387 -68.28 -3.86 41.45
N PRO A 388 -67.99 -3.69 42.76
CA PRO A 388 -68.92 -2.83 43.51
C PRO A 388 -68.33 -1.97 44.66
N THR A 389 -69.09 -0.92 45.00
CA THR A 389 -69.26 -0.26 46.32
C THR A 389 -68.09 0.43 47.05
N GLU A 390 -68.10 1.75 46.93
CA GLU A 390 -68.25 2.74 48.04
C GLU A 390 -67.53 2.61 49.41
N SER A 391 -66.79 3.69 49.70
CA SER A 391 -66.90 4.51 50.93
C SER A 391 -66.37 4.00 52.29
N ALA A 392 -65.21 4.54 52.68
CA ALA A 392 -65.06 5.23 53.97
C ALA A 392 -63.94 6.29 53.90
N ALA A 393 -64.32 7.57 54.01
CA ALA A 393 -63.42 8.71 54.28
C ALA A 393 -63.42 8.99 55.82
N PRO A 394 -62.71 9.99 56.41
CA PRO A 394 -62.18 11.22 55.80
C PRO A 394 -60.73 11.61 56.17
N ALA A 395 -60.26 12.70 55.55
CA ALA A 395 -59.14 13.53 56.01
C ALA A 395 -59.64 14.94 56.38
N ALA A 396 -58.87 15.67 57.20
CA ALA A 396 -58.95 17.12 57.45
C ALA A 396 -57.57 17.54 58.05
N GLU A 397 -56.80 18.49 57.52
CA GLU A 397 -57.02 19.95 57.24
C GLU A 397 -56.88 20.86 58.47
N PRO A 398 -56.62 22.20 58.30
CA PRO A 398 -56.23 22.98 57.10
C PRO A 398 -54.77 23.50 57.28
N GLU A 399 -54.19 24.65 56.88
CA GLU A 399 -54.47 25.96 56.21
C GLU A 399 -53.13 26.44 55.55
N ALA A 400 -52.99 27.48 54.71
CA ALA A 400 -53.83 28.14 53.68
C ALA A 400 -53.03 29.28 52.97
N THR A 401 -53.27 29.52 51.66
CA THR A 401 -53.13 30.84 50.93
C THR A 401 -51.74 31.51 50.78
N GLN A 402 -51.43 32.42 49.82
CA GLN A 402 -52.09 33.13 48.67
C GLN A 402 -50.98 33.40 47.59
N ALA A 403 -51.19 33.46 46.26
CA ALA A 403 -51.90 34.45 45.41
C ALA A 403 -51.25 35.87 45.39
N ALA A 404 -51.10 36.65 44.28
CA ALA A 404 -51.30 36.46 42.83
C ALA A 404 -50.56 37.60 42.03
N GLU A 405 -50.12 37.40 40.76
CA GLU A 405 -50.67 37.99 39.48
C GLU A 405 -50.27 39.46 39.11
N PRO A 406 -50.52 39.99 37.86
CA PRO A 406 -50.70 39.34 36.52
C PRO A 406 -50.06 40.07 35.28
N GLU A 407 -50.12 39.42 34.10
CA GLU A 407 -50.45 39.95 32.72
C GLU A 407 -49.62 41.07 31.99
N ALA A 408 -49.65 41.25 30.65
CA ALA A 408 -50.32 40.54 29.51
C ALA A 408 -49.64 40.75 28.12
N THR A 409 -50.01 39.90 27.14
CA THR A 409 -49.81 39.89 25.66
C THR A 409 -50.74 40.89 24.89
N PRO A 410 -50.75 41.12 23.53
CA PRO A 410 -50.57 40.15 22.41
C PRO A 410 -50.07 40.63 21.00
N ALA A 411 -50.16 39.70 19.99
CA ALA A 411 -50.27 39.90 18.51
C ALA A 411 -49.01 40.33 17.69
N ALA A 412 -48.79 39.93 16.42
CA ALA A 412 -49.42 38.95 15.50
C ALA A 412 -48.48 38.52 14.31
N GLU A 413 -48.91 37.54 13.51
CA GLU A 413 -48.36 37.04 12.21
C GLU A 413 -48.54 38.06 11.03
N PRO A 414 -47.99 37.90 9.77
CA PRO A 414 -47.78 36.64 9.01
C PRO A 414 -46.68 36.53 7.89
N GLU A 415 -46.70 35.38 7.20
CA GLU A 415 -46.30 35.09 5.79
C GLU A 415 -44.82 35.08 5.32
N ALA A 416 -44.57 34.42 4.16
CA ALA A 416 -43.23 34.02 3.70
C ALA A 416 -43.10 33.78 2.17
N THR A 417 -41.83 33.71 1.70
CA THR A 417 -41.33 33.29 0.36
C THR A 417 -41.49 34.29 -0.82
N PRO A 418 -40.68 34.20 -1.91
CA PRO A 418 -39.42 33.46 -2.12
C PRO A 418 -38.23 34.29 -2.73
N ALA A 419 -37.07 33.62 -2.84
CA ALA A 419 -36.16 33.58 -4.02
C ALA A 419 -34.73 34.19 -3.96
N ALA A 420 -33.85 33.53 -4.75
CA ALA A 420 -32.58 33.95 -5.36
C ALA A 420 -31.27 34.02 -4.51
N GLU A 421 -30.30 33.20 -4.94
CA GLU A 421 -28.85 33.38 -4.73
C GLU A 421 -28.30 34.49 -5.65
N PRO A 422 -27.07 34.98 -5.38
CA PRO A 422 -26.08 34.94 -6.46
C PRO A 422 -24.67 34.49 -6.02
N GLU A 423 -23.85 34.18 -7.02
CA GLU A 423 -22.47 33.69 -6.91
C GLU A 423 -21.48 34.74 -6.35
N ALA A 424 -20.34 34.28 -5.81
CA ALA A 424 -19.22 35.12 -5.41
C ALA A 424 -17.90 34.64 -6.04
N THR A 425 -17.38 35.39 -7.02
CA THR A 425 -16.06 35.20 -7.63
C THR A 425 -14.93 35.80 -6.77
N PRO A 426 -13.68 35.32 -6.89
CA PRO A 426 -12.56 35.76 -6.06
C PRO A 426 -12.07 37.18 -6.41
N ALA A 427 -11.53 37.88 -5.40
CA ALA A 427 -10.82 39.14 -5.56
C ALA A 427 -9.34 38.91 -5.90
N ALA A 428 -8.72 39.86 -6.61
CA ALA A 428 -7.34 39.78 -7.08
C ALA A 428 -6.34 40.58 -6.23
N GLU A 429 -5.08 40.14 -6.24
CA GLU A 429 -3.93 40.89 -5.71
C GLU A 429 -3.44 41.94 -6.74
N PRO A 430 -2.97 43.12 -6.31
CA PRO A 430 -2.39 44.13 -7.20
C PRO A 430 -0.87 43.95 -7.39
N GLU A 431 -0.39 44.16 -8.62
CA GLU A 431 1.04 44.24 -8.93
C GLU A 431 1.70 45.51 -8.35
N ALA A 432 2.97 45.41 -7.98
CA ALA A 432 3.87 46.57 -7.84
C ALA A 432 5.28 46.19 -8.34
N ALA A 433 5.81 46.99 -9.27
CA ALA A 433 7.09 46.77 -9.96
C ALA A 433 8.08 47.94 -9.66
N PRO A 434 9.29 48.01 -10.24
CA PRO A 434 10.50 48.17 -9.43
C PRO A 434 11.12 49.58 -9.44
N VAL A 435 12.13 49.78 -8.59
CA VAL A 435 13.02 50.96 -8.57
C VAL A 435 14.49 50.48 -8.53
N ALA A 436 15.40 51.25 -9.15
CA ALA A 436 16.77 50.85 -9.47
C ALA A 436 17.86 51.65 -8.71
N GLU A 437 19.10 51.50 -9.16
CA GLU A 437 20.38 51.92 -8.54
C GLU A 437 20.60 53.44 -8.42
N ALA A 438 21.47 53.83 -7.47
CA ALA A 438 22.25 55.08 -7.50
C ALA A 438 23.56 54.93 -6.68
N GLN A 439 24.59 55.74 -6.97
CA GLN A 439 25.96 55.66 -6.42
C GLN A 439 26.46 57.02 -5.89
N ALA A 440 27.42 56.99 -4.93
CA ALA A 440 28.41 58.01 -4.47
C ALA A 440 28.75 57.69 -2.99
N GLU A 441 30.00 57.67 -2.47
CA GLU A 441 31.09 58.68 -2.46
C GLU A 441 30.72 59.95 -1.67
N GLU A 442 31.54 60.52 -0.78
CA GLU A 442 32.99 60.34 -0.51
C GLU A 442 33.37 60.71 0.97
N ALA A 443 34.68 60.73 1.27
CA ALA A 443 35.37 61.44 2.38
C ALA A 443 35.59 60.77 3.77
N ALA A 444 36.87 60.65 4.12
CA ALA A 444 37.47 60.57 5.47
C ALA A 444 38.35 61.85 5.68
N PRO A 445 39.34 61.99 6.61
CA PRO A 445 39.83 61.12 7.70
C PRO A 445 40.15 61.84 9.05
N GLU A 446 40.57 61.08 10.07
CA GLU A 446 41.64 61.33 11.09
C GLU A 446 41.50 60.29 12.23
N SER A 447 42.46 59.36 12.45
CA SER A 447 43.58 59.38 13.43
C SER A 447 43.17 59.53 14.92
N ALA A 448 43.69 58.77 15.90
CA ALA A 448 44.72 57.72 16.00
C ALA A 448 44.26 56.65 17.04
N GLU A 449 45.01 55.66 17.55
CA GLU A 449 46.45 55.38 17.62
C GLU A 449 46.70 53.85 17.77
N GLU A 450 47.92 53.39 17.50
CA GLU A 450 48.35 51.96 17.54
C GLU A 450 49.17 51.68 18.85
N PRO A 451 49.99 50.61 19.08
CA PRO A 451 51.03 50.07 18.18
C PRO A 451 51.20 48.54 18.13
N ALA A 452 51.98 48.06 17.15
CA ALA A 452 52.56 46.72 17.16
C ALA A 452 54.06 46.67 16.81
N ALA A 453 54.73 45.61 17.30
CA ALA A 453 55.97 45.01 16.81
C ALA A 453 57.32 45.79 16.83
N ALA A 454 58.40 45.03 17.06
CA ALA A 454 59.76 45.35 16.62
C ALA A 454 60.58 44.06 16.44
N ALA A 455 61.36 43.98 15.36
CA ALA A 455 62.53 43.09 15.19
C ALA A 455 63.79 43.99 15.13
N PRO A 456 65.04 43.45 15.19
CA PRO A 456 65.71 43.13 13.91
C PRO A 456 66.90 42.11 13.94
N ALA A 457 67.35 41.74 12.73
CA ALA A 457 68.73 41.60 12.23
C ALA A 457 69.82 40.64 12.81
N GLU A 458 70.42 39.90 11.85
CA GLU A 458 71.87 39.68 11.58
C GLU A 458 72.83 38.81 12.45
N SER A 459 73.43 37.83 11.74
CA SER A 459 74.86 37.38 11.79
C SER A 459 75.33 36.34 12.84
N ALA A 460 76.54 35.81 12.60
CA ALA A 460 77.10 34.58 13.21
C ALA A 460 78.32 34.84 14.12
N PRO A 461 78.89 33.80 14.81
CA PRO A 461 80.18 33.26 14.32
C PRO A 461 80.50 31.76 14.57
N ALA A 462 81.45 31.24 13.75
CA ALA A 462 82.61 30.34 13.98
C ALA A 462 82.59 29.17 15.02
N GLU A 463 82.89 27.91 14.64
CA GLU A 463 84.21 27.17 14.69
C GLU A 463 84.56 26.60 16.10
N ASP A 464 85.11 25.39 16.32
CA ASP A 464 86.09 24.51 15.62
C ASP A 464 85.72 22.99 15.85
N ALA A 465 85.73 22.05 14.87
CA ALA A 465 86.85 21.18 14.36
C ALA A 465 87.07 19.80 15.09
N PRO A 466 87.71 18.76 14.49
CA PRO A 466 87.88 18.34 13.07
C PRO A 466 87.84 16.79 12.77
N ALA A 467 88.19 16.39 11.52
CA ALA A 467 88.77 15.09 11.03
C ALA A 467 87.87 13.82 10.95
N GLU A 468 87.67 13.11 9.82
CA GLU A 468 88.57 12.33 8.89
C GLU A 468 88.78 10.85 9.33
N GLU A 469 89.06 9.82 8.49
CA GLU A 469 89.50 9.73 7.07
C GLU A 469 89.03 8.39 6.38
N ALA A 470 89.55 8.06 5.18
CA ALA A 470 89.34 6.79 4.42
C ALA A 470 90.55 5.80 4.60
N PRO A 471 90.87 4.73 3.80
CA PRO A 471 90.26 4.15 2.57
C PRO A 471 90.31 2.58 2.43
N ALA A 472 90.18 2.07 1.18
CA ALA A 472 90.67 0.79 0.60
C ALA A 472 89.75 -0.47 0.52
N MET A 473 90.14 -1.46 -0.31
CA MET A 473 89.30 -2.58 -0.83
C MET A 473 89.97 -3.97 -0.83
N SER A 474 89.17 -5.06 -0.76
CA SER A 474 89.33 -6.42 -1.36
C SER A 474 88.28 -7.39 -0.76
N ALA A 475 87.82 -8.51 -1.36
CA ALA A 475 87.82 -9.02 -2.74
C ALA A 475 86.69 -10.10 -2.94
N GLU A 476 86.63 -10.68 -4.14
CA GLU A 476 85.92 -11.87 -4.70
C GLU A 476 85.50 -13.06 -3.77
N GLN A 477 84.59 -14.02 -4.08
CA GLN A 477 83.93 -14.45 -5.35
C GLN A 477 82.67 -15.39 -5.13
N THR A 478 81.85 -15.59 -6.18
CA THR A 478 81.05 -16.80 -6.57
C THR A 478 79.87 -17.43 -5.76
N ALA A 479 78.73 -17.54 -6.47
CA ALA A 479 77.89 -18.76 -6.71
C ALA A 479 76.72 -19.24 -5.79
N LYS A 480 75.70 -19.80 -6.50
CA LYS A 480 74.53 -20.64 -6.10
C LYS A 480 74.96 -22.15 -5.95
N PRO A 481 74.09 -23.16 -5.61
CA PRO A 481 72.61 -23.21 -5.47
C PRO A 481 72.07 -24.01 -4.24
N GLU A 482 70.73 -24.24 -4.18
CA GLU A 482 70.06 -25.51 -3.79
C GLU A 482 70.22 -26.13 -2.36
N GLN A 483 69.38 -27.05 -1.84
CA GLN A 483 67.98 -27.50 -2.10
C GLN A 483 67.46 -28.28 -0.86
N ALA A 484 66.14 -28.32 -0.63
CA ALA A 484 65.42 -29.33 0.21
C ALA A 484 65.83 -29.39 1.73
N ALA A 485 65.24 -30.20 2.63
CA ALA A 485 64.12 -31.16 2.53
C ALA A 485 63.34 -31.32 3.86
N LEU A 486 62.07 -31.72 3.76
CA LEU A 486 61.34 -32.73 4.55
C LEU A 486 61.53 -32.90 6.08
N GLU A 487 60.39 -32.87 6.79
CA GLU A 487 59.94 -33.88 7.79
C GLU A 487 60.65 -33.99 9.18
N ALA A 488 59.97 -34.32 10.30
CA ALA A 488 58.53 -34.57 10.55
C ALA A 488 58.13 -34.36 12.04
N LYS A 489 56.81 -34.51 12.27
CA LYS A 489 56.05 -34.85 13.50
C LYS A 489 56.72 -35.95 14.41
N PRO A 490 56.25 -36.26 15.65
CA PRO A 490 54.90 -35.99 16.22
C PRO A 490 54.85 -35.60 17.73
N GLU A 491 53.62 -35.57 18.28
CA GLU A 491 53.22 -35.76 19.70
C GLU A 491 53.73 -34.74 20.77
N GLY A 492 53.00 -34.47 21.86
CA GLY A 492 51.65 -34.91 22.25
C GLY A 492 51.21 -34.42 23.64
N GLU A 493 49.97 -34.77 24.01
CA GLU A 493 49.34 -34.67 25.35
C GLU A 493 49.01 -33.27 25.94
N ALA A 494 48.02 -33.27 26.85
CA ALA A 494 47.27 -32.10 27.31
C ALA A 494 47.48 -31.79 28.80
N SER A 495 47.13 -30.57 29.22
CA SER A 495 46.71 -30.25 30.59
C SER A 495 45.76 -29.04 30.63
N GLU A 496 45.13 -28.80 31.77
CA GLU A 496 43.95 -27.93 31.91
C GLU A 496 44.26 -26.52 32.48
N GLU A 497 43.22 -25.68 32.58
CA GLU A 497 43.07 -24.46 33.41
C GLU A 497 44.05 -23.27 33.24
N SER A 498 43.54 -22.12 32.76
CA SER A 498 43.23 -20.96 33.64
C SER A 498 42.70 -19.73 32.87
N GLU A 499 42.51 -18.62 33.59
CA GLU A 499 41.54 -17.55 33.39
C GLU A 499 41.80 -16.49 32.27
N ALA A 500 40.69 -16.00 31.70
CA ALA A 500 40.34 -14.60 31.45
C ALA A 500 41.09 -13.66 30.45
N ALA A 501 40.29 -13.24 29.46
CA ALA A 501 40.07 -11.86 28.98
C ALA A 501 40.96 -11.23 27.87
N ALA A 502 40.26 -10.56 26.93
CA ALA A 502 40.75 -9.68 25.84
C ALA A 502 41.63 -10.38 24.76
N SER A 503 41.55 -10.06 23.46
CA SER A 503 40.93 -8.93 22.74
C SER A 503 40.70 -9.26 21.25
N ASP A 504 39.77 -8.51 20.63
CA ASP A 504 39.73 -7.97 19.25
C ASP A 504 39.85 -8.84 17.96
N ASP A 505 38.88 -8.55 17.08
CA ASP A 505 38.83 -8.48 15.60
C ASP A 505 38.97 -9.68 14.61
N GLU A 506 37.90 -9.73 13.79
CA GLU A 506 37.75 -9.92 12.34
C GLU A 506 38.34 -11.11 11.52
N SER A 507 37.49 -11.49 10.54
CA SER A 507 37.81 -11.96 9.17
C SER A 507 37.90 -13.48 8.85
N ALA A 508 36.73 -14.11 8.71
CA ALA A 508 36.41 -15.09 7.66
C ALA A 508 34.87 -15.05 7.43
N SER A 509 34.27 -14.93 6.24
CA SER A 509 34.55 -15.43 4.87
C SER A 509 34.03 -16.85 4.58
N SER A 510 32.72 -16.95 4.37
CA SER A 510 31.99 -17.97 3.59
C SER A 510 30.61 -17.34 3.32
N ASP A 511 30.05 -17.25 2.11
CA ASP A 511 29.93 -18.26 1.05
C ASP A 511 29.37 -19.59 1.57
N ASP A 512 28.04 -19.65 1.66
CA ASP A 512 27.33 -20.86 1.24
C ASP A 512 25.99 -20.46 0.60
N SER A 513 25.57 -21.23 -0.41
CA SER A 513 24.47 -20.86 -1.30
C SER A 513 23.41 -21.96 -1.42
N ASP A 514 22.38 -21.88 -0.59
CA ASP A 514 21.19 -22.73 -0.74
C ASP A 514 20.23 -22.14 -1.79
N ALA A 515 19.83 -22.98 -2.74
CA ALA A 515 18.89 -22.65 -3.81
C ALA A 515 17.61 -23.50 -3.64
N ASP A 516 16.53 -22.88 -3.17
CA ASP A 516 15.21 -23.51 -3.13
C ASP A 516 14.56 -23.51 -4.52
N ASP A 517 14.43 -24.71 -5.11
CA ASP A 517 13.73 -24.98 -6.38
C ASP A 517 12.25 -25.27 -6.12
N GLU A 518 11.39 -24.25 -6.25
CA GLU A 518 9.94 -24.43 -6.32
C GLU A 518 9.46 -24.48 -7.78
N SER A 519 9.45 -25.68 -8.38
CA SER A 519 8.83 -25.95 -9.67
C SER A 519 7.53 -26.77 -9.54
N ASP A 520 6.43 -26.09 -9.84
CA ASP A 520 5.02 -26.52 -9.88
C ASP A 520 4.76 -27.93 -10.47
N SER A 521 4.05 -28.79 -9.74
CA SER A 521 3.01 -29.65 -10.32
C SER A 521 2.11 -30.35 -9.28
N SER A 522 0.80 -30.13 -9.41
CA SER A 522 -0.23 -31.07 -8.95
C SER A 522 -1.05 -31.53 -10.15
N ASP A 523 -1.19 -32.84 -10.34
CA ASP A 523 -2.41 -33.55 -10.83
C ASP A 523 -2.08 -34.95 -11.39
N ASN A 524 -2.35 -35.99 -10.60
CA ASN A 524 -3.07 -37.19 -11.06
C ASN A 524 -3.29 -38.22 -9.93
N GLU A 525 -4.56 -38.47 -9.60
CA GLU A 525 -5.01 -39.78 -9.11
C GLU A 525 -5.90 -40.40 -10.19
N GLU A 526 -5.54 -41.56 -10.74
CA GLU A 526 -6.50 -42.67 -10.90
C GLU A 526 -5.85 -44.02 -11.25
N GLN A 527 -6.61 -45.08 -10.97
CA GLN A 527 -6.53 -46.46 -11.49
C GLN A 527 -5.45 -47.40 -10.91
N ALA A 528 -5.84 -48.67 -10.82
CA ALA A 528 -5.18 -49.71 -10.03
C ALA A 528 -4.98 -51.00 -10.84
N ALA A 529 -3.99 -51.81 -10.47
CA ALA A 529 -3.94 -53.23 -10.83
C ALA A 529 -3.11 -54.10 -9.86
N ALA A 530 -3.59 -55.32 -9.70
CA ALA A 530 -3.19 -56.43 -8.83
C ALA A 530 -1.73 -56.97 -8.88
N ALA A 531 -1.38 -57.69 -7.80
CA ALA A 531 -0.41 -58.81 -7.69
C ALA A 531 1.10 -58.46 -7.88
N SER A 532 2.08 -59.27 -7.43
CA SER A 532 2.14 -60.56 -6.69
C SER A 532 3.35 -60.49 -5.71
N ASP A 533 3.28 -60.95 -4.46
CA ASP A 533 3.52 -62.32 -3.96
C ASP A 533 5.01 -62.79 -4.02
N GLU A 534 5.37 -63.80 -3.22
CA GLU A 534 6.72 -64.34 -2.93
C GLU A 534 7.66 -63.48 -2.06
N GLN A 535 8.51 -64.04 -1.18
CA GLN A 535 8.42 -65.27 -0.37
C GLN A 535 9.42 -65.16 0.81
N ALA A 536 9.14 -65.82 1.94
CA ALA A 536 10.07 -65.91 3.08
C ALA A 536 10.53 -67.36 3.32
N PRO A 537 11.70 -67.57 3.95
CA PRO A 537 11.93 -68.79 4.73
C PRO A 537 12.23 -68.55 6.23
N SER A 538 11.75 -69.50 7.04
CA SER A 538 12.09 -69.75 8.46
C SER A 538 13.60 -69.87 8.73
N GLY A 539 14.13 -69.80 9.96
CA GLY A 539 13.57 -69.80 11.33
C GLY A 539 14.73 -69.63 12.35
N LYS A 540 14.63 -69.83 13.67
CA LYS A 540 13.73 -70.64 14.53
C LYS A 540 13.52 -69.93 15.89
N SER A 541 12.63 -70.45 16.75
CA SER A 541 12.30 -69.82 18.04
C SER A 541 13.21 -70.22 19.21
N SER A 542 13.37 -69.31 20.18
CA SER A 542 13.33 -69.65 21.61
C SER A 542 13.00 -68.44 22.50
N ARG A 543 12.18 -68.68 23.53
CA ARG A 543 11.90 -67.91 24.77
C ARG A 543 12.88 -66.75 25.10
N GLY A 544 12.48 -65.56 25.56
CA GLY A 544 11.13 -65.04 25.84
C GLY A 544 10.94 -64.50 27.27
N LYS A 545 11.18 -63.20 27.50
CA LYS A 545 10.65 -62.33 28.58
C LYS A 545 11.21 -60.90 28.38
N GLY A 546 10.36 -59.87 28.38
CA GLY A 546 10.81 -58.47 28.21
C GLY A 546 9.80 -57.52 27.55
N SER A 547 8.60 -57.40 28.11
CA SER A 547 7.54 -56.53 27.55
C SER A 547 7.74 -55.04 27.88
N GLN A 548 8.73 -54.39 27.25
CA GLN A 548 8.77 -52.92 27.24
C GLN A 548 7.72 -52.38 26.25
N ARG A 549 6.69 -51.70 26.78
CA ARG A 549 5.66 -51.02 25.98
C ARG A 549 6.30 -49.86 25.21
N LYS A 550 6.38 -49.96 23.89
CA LYS A 550 6.67 -48.81 23.02
C LYS A 550 5.40 -47.98 22.88
N GLY A 551 5.23 -46.97 23.74
CA GLY A 551 4.01 -46.18 23.81
C GLY A 551 3.82 -45.30 22.57
N SER A 552 2.78 -45.57 21.77
CA SER A 552 2.30 -44.66 20.74
C SER A 552 1.66 -43.44 21.41
N ARG A 553 2.29 -42.27 21.28
CA ARG A 553 1.70 -40.98 21.70
C ARG A 553 0.73 -40.50 20.63
N GLU A 554 -0.38 -41.21 20.47
CA GLU A 554 -1.59 -40.60 19.92
C GLU A 554 -2.12 -39.63 20.97
N GLU A 555 -2.00 -38.34 20.69
CA GLU A 555 -2.43 -37.30 21.62
C GLU A 555 -3.97 -37.27 21.64
N GLN A 556 -4.54 -37.47 22.83
CA GLN A 556 -5.97 -37.43 23.08
C GLN A 556 -6.53 -36.02 22.84
N ARG A 557 -6.81 -35.70 21.57
CA ARG A 557 -7.60 -34.52 21.21
C ARG A 557 -8.96 -34.63 21.87
N LYS A 558 -9.43 -33.52 22.45
CA LYS A 558 -10.81 -33.43 22.94
C LYS A 558 -11.73 -33.38 21.73
N GLU A 559 -12.53 -34.43 21.54
CA GLU A 559 -13.64 -34.37 20.59
C GLU A 559 -14.57 -33.23 21.00
N THR A 560 -15.02 -32.43 20.04
CA THR A 560 -15.89 -31.29 20.32
C THR A 560 -17.33 -31.81 20.47
N PRO A 561 -17.96 -31.69 21.64
CA PRO A 561 -19.29 -32.24 21.88
C PRO A 561 -20.35 -31.52 21.05
N GLN A 562 -21.46 -32.19 20.73
CA GLN A 562 -22.66 -31.50 20.27
C GLN A 562 -23.31 -30.78 21.46
N GLY A 563 -23.73 -29.52 21.28
CA GLY A 563 -24.36 -28.73 22.34
C GLY A 563 -25.40 -27.75 21.79
N ASP A 564 -26.29 -27.29 22.66
CA ASP A 564 -27.29 -26.25 22.35
C ASP A 564 -26.67 -24.86 22.54
N LEU A 565 -26.95 -23.95 21.61
CA LEU A 565 -26.50 -22.56 21.68
C LEU A 565 -27.22 -21.77 22.78
N ALA A 566 -28.50 -22.07 23.06
CA ALA A 566 -29.27 -21.43 24.11
C ALA A 566 -28.73 -21.78 25.50
N ASP A 567 -28.34 -23.05 25.73
CA ASP A 567 -27.69 -23.50 26.96
C ASP A 567 -26.35 -22.80 27.19
N LEU A 568 -25.49 -22.71 26.15
CA LEU A 568 -24.20 -22.01 26.25
C LEU A 568 -24.38 -20.52 26.58
N ILE A 569 -25.36 -19.87 25.93
CA ILE A 569 -25.74 -18.48 26.20
C ILE A 569 -26.17 -18.29 27.66
N ALA A 570 -27.07 -19.14 28.15
CA ALA A 570 -27.59 -19.07 29.51
C ALA A 570 -26.50 -19.34 30.57
N LYS A 571 -25.76 -20.44 30.40
CA LYS A 571 -24.72 -20.93 31.31
C LYS A 571 -23.58 -19.94 31.52
N TYR A 572 -23.06 -19.37 30.43
CA TYR A 572 -21.93 -18.43 30.47
C TYR A 572 -22.35 -16.96 30.54
N LYS A 573 -23.65 -16.68 30.70
CA LYS A 573 -24.23 -15.33 30.77
C LYS A 573 -23.81 -14.45 29.59
N VAL A 574 -23.69 -15.05 28.40
CA VAL A 574 -23.20 -14.41 27.17
C VAL A 574 -23.95 -13.11 26.89
N GLU A 575 -23.22 -12.11 26.43
CA GLU A 575 -23.74 -10.80 26.02
C GLU A 575 -23.69 -10.60 24.50
N LEU A 576 -22.70 -11.21 23.83
CA LEU A 576 -22.45 -11.06 22.40
C LEU A 576 -22.17 -12.41 21.72
N VAL A 577 -22.76 -12.62 20.54
CA VAL A 577 -22.39 -13.70 19.60
C VAL A 577 -21.75 -13.11 18.35
N VAL A 578 -20.63 -13.68 17.93
CA VAL A 578 -19.81 -13.23 16.81
C VAL A 578 -19.84 -14.28 15.70
N LEU A 579 -20.24 -13.86 14.50
CA LEU A 579 -20.37 -14.73 13.34
C LEU A 579 -19.32 -14.37 12.28
N GLY A 580 -18.65 -15.38 11.71
CA GLY A 580 -17.81 -15.19 10.52
C GLY A 580 -18.66 -14.82 9.30
N ASN A 581 -18.26 -13.79 8.55
CA ASN A 581 -19.01 -13.25 7.40
C ASN A 581 -18.97 -14.13 6.12
N GLY A 582 -18.64 -15.42 6.25
CA GLY A 582 -18.60 -16.41 5.19
C GLY A 582 -19.93 -17.09 4.85
N PRO A 583 -19.88 -18.24 4.16
CA PRO A 583 -21.06 -18.95 3.66
C PRO A 583 -22.03 -19.38 4.77
N GLY A 584 -23.34 -19.20 4.53
CA GLY A 584 -24.38 -19.58 5.48
C GLY A 584 -24.65 -18.57 6.60
N ILE A 585 -24.06 -17.37 6.54
CA ILE A 585 -24.20 -16.33 7.57
C ILE A 585 -25.66 -16.04 7.96
N ARG A 586 -26.58 -15.89 6.99
CA ARG A 586 -28.02 -15.70 7.29
C ARG A 586 -28.63 -16.83 8.13
N GLN A 587 -28.25 -18.08 7.88
CA GLN A 587 -28.76 -19.21 8.66
C GLN A 587 -28.22 -19.16 10.09
N ALA A 588 -26.97 -18.73 10.26
CA ALA A 588 -26.39 -18.51 11.58
C ALA A 588 -27.08 -17.36 12.33
N GLU A 589 -27.40 -16.24 11.67
CA GLU A 589 -28.18 -15.15 12.28
C GLU A 589 -29.60 -15.59 12.69
N ARG A 590 -30.30 -16.36 11.85
CA ARG A 590 -31.61 -16.95 12.20
C ARG A 590 -31.49 -17.90 13.39
N PHE A 591 -30.49 -18.78 13.40
CA PHE A 591 -30.24 -19.70 14.52
C PHE A 591 -29.90 -18.98 15.83
N VAL A 592 -29.05 -17.95 15.79
CA VAL A 592 -28.75 -17.10 16.96
C VAL A 592 -30.00 -16.36 17.45
N ARG A 593 -30.83 -15.83 16.55
CA ARG A 593 -32.11 -15.16 16.88
C ARG A 593 -33.05 -16.09 17.64
N VAL A 594 -33.14 -17.37 17.26
CA VAL A 594 -33.94 -18.38 17.96
C VAL A 594 -33.29 -18.75 19.31
N ALA A 595 -31.99 -19.06 19.32
CA ALA A 595 -31.28 -19.44 20.55
C ALA A 595 -31.32 -18.35 21.63
N ALA A 596 -31.24 -17.07 21.24
CA ALA A 596 -31.36 -15.93 22.16
C ALA A 596 -32.78 -15.82 22.77
N LYS A 597 -33.84 -16.04 21.98
CA LYS A 597 -35.22 -16.13 22.50
C LYS A 597 -35.36 -17.27 23.50
N VAL A 598 -34.91 -18.47 23.14
CA VAL A 598 -34.99 -19.69 23.98
C VAL A 598 -34.19 -19.56 25.27
N SER A 599 -33.03 -18.91 25.25
CA SER A 599 -32.18 -18.74 26.44
C SER A 599 -32.73 -17.74 27.47
N GLY A 600 -33.80 -17.00 27.15
CA GLY A 600 -34.35 -15.94 28.01
C GLY A 600 -33.39 -14.77 28.28
N ARG A 601 -32.33 -14.60 27.48
CA ARG A 601 -31.32 -13.54 27.66
C ARG A 601 -31.39 -12.53 26.52
N LYS A 602 -31.26 -11.25 26.85
CA LYS A 602 -30.92 -10.23 25.84
C LYS A 602 -29.47 -10.44 25.41
N VAL A 603 -29.28 -10.91 24.19
CA VAL A 603 -27.98 -11.16 23.57
C VAL A 603 -27.92 -10.39 22.25
N LYS A 604 -26.85 -9.64 22.03
CA LYS A 604 -26.58 -9.04 20.71
C LYS A 604 -25.78 -10.01 19.84
N TRP A 605 -25.82 -9.83 18.53
CA TRP A 605 -24.91 -10.51 17.62
C TRP A 605 -24.40 -9.57 16.53
N LEU A 606 -23.23 -9.89 15.97
CA LEU A 606 -22.68 -9.16 14.83
C LEU A 606 -21.85 -10.07 13.92
N THR A 607 -21.78 -9.67 12.65
CA THR A 607 -20.92 -10.28 11.64
C THR A 607 -19.53 -9.64 11.70
N THR A 608 -18.47 -10.44 11.62
CA THR A 608 -17.09 -9.94 11.56
C THR A 608 -16.33 -10.52 10.37
N ASN A 609 -15.31 -9.80 9.92
CA ASN A 609 -14.45 -10.23 8.82
C ASN A 609 -13.68 -11.50 9.21
N GLU A 610 -13.91 -12.61 8.51
CA GLU A 610 -13.22 -13.89 8.72
C GLU A 610 -11.87 -14.01 7.96
N ALA A 611 -11.46 -12.98 7.21
CA ALA A 611 -10.21 -13.03 6.44
C ALA A 611 -9.01 -13.42 7.32
N GLY A 612 -8.30 -14.48 6.90
CA GLY A 612 -7.14 -15.02 7.59
C GLY A 612 -7.40 -15.90 8.83
N THR A 613 -8.63 -16.04 9.35
CA THR A 613 -8.89 -16.86 10.56
C THR A 613 -8.45 -18.31 10.36
N TRP A 614 -8.76 -18.91 9.21
CA TRP A 614 -8.34 -20.27 8.85
C TRP A 614 -6.80 -20.41 8.70
N ILE A 615 -6.13 -19.36 8.22
CA ILE A 615 -4.67 -19.32 8.07
C ILE A 615 -4.00 -19.25 9.45
N TYR A 616 -4.54 -18.43 10.37
CA TYR A 616 -4.16 -18.47 11.78
C TYR A 616 -4.40 -19.86 12.38
N ALA A 617 -5.63 -20.40 12.27
CA ALA A 617 -6.04 -21.65 12.91
C ALA A 617 -5.23 -22.90 12.51
N THR A 618 -4.65 -22.88 11.31
CA THR A 618 -3.76 -23.95 10.77
C THR A 618 -2.27 -23.66 10.98
N SER A 619 -1.89 -22.44 11.37
CA SER A 619 -0.49 -22.02 11.60
C SER A 619 0.23 -22.80 12.72
N LYS A 620 1.55 -22.62 12.81
CA LYS A 620 2.35 -23.09 13.96
C LYS A 620 2.02 -22.30 15.24
N ALA A 621 1.69 -21.01 15.13
CA ALA A 621 1.39 -20.14 16.27
C ALA A 621 0.10 -20.57 16.99
N ALA A 622 -1.01 -20.72 16.27
CA ALA A 622 -2.28 -21.17 16.87
C ALA A 622 -2.21 -22.61 17.42
N ARG A 623 -1.33 -23.47 16.85
CA ARG A 623 -1.01 -24.78 17.43
C ARG A 623 -0.24 -24.71 18.76
N LYS A 624 0.60 -23.69 18.96
CA LYS A 624 1.27 -23.42 20.24
C LYS A 624 0.34 -22.77 21.26
N GLU A 625 -0.51 -21.84 20.82
CA GLU A 625 -1.46 -21.11 21.66
C GLU A 625 -2.66 -21.98 22.10
N MET A 626 -3.09 -22.91 21.24
CA MET A 626 -4.27 -23.76 21.43
C MET A 626 -4.00 -25.21 20.96
N PRO A 627 -3.13 -25.98 21.64
CA PRO A 627 -2.75 -27.33 21.18
C PRO A 627 -3.96 -28.29 21.09
N ASP A 628 -4.76 -28.37 22.15
CA ASP A 628 -5.88 -29.33 22.31
C ASP A 628 -7.00 -29.23 21.26
N TYR A 629 -7.16 -28.07 20.63
CA TYR A 629 -8.33 -27.73 19.80
C TYR A 629 -8.10 -27.99 18.31
N GLU A 630 -9.15 -28.40 17.59
CA GLU A 630 -9.09 -28.53 16.12
C GLU A 630 -9.12 -27.15 15.41
N PRO A 631 -8.65 -27.04 14.15
CA PRO A 631 -8.60 -25.76 13.45
C PRO A 631 -9.94 -25.01 13.35
N ALA A 632 -11.07 -25.71 13.18
CA ALA A 632 -12.38 -25.06 13.14
C ALA A 632 -12.74 -24.38 14.48
N VAL A 633 -12.39 -25.01 15.61
CA VAL A 633 -12.54 -24.42 16.95
C VAL A 633 -11.57 -23.25 17.15
N ARG A 634 -10.30 -23.36 16.71
CA ARG A 634 -9.35 -22.23 16.77
C ARG A 634 -9.83 -21.02 15.94
N SER A 635 -10.50 -21.27 14.81
CA SER A 635 -11.08 -20.23 13.96
C SER A 635 -12.23 -19.51 14.68
N ALA A 636 -13.14 -20.26 15.32
CA ALA A 636 -14.20 -19.71 16.17
C ALA A 636 -13.66 -18.86 17.34
N VAL A 637 -12.60 -19.31 18.02
CA VAL A 637 -11.91 -18.52 19.07
C VAL A 637 -11.29 -17.24 18.50
N CYS A 638 -10.68 -17.32 17.32
CA CYS A 638 -10.10 -16.16 16.63
C CYS A 638 -11.18 -15.13 16.24
N LEU A 639 -12.33 -15.57 15.73
CA LEU A 639 -13.47 -14.69 15.43
C LEU A 639 -13.93 -13.92 16.67
N ALA A 640 -14.14 -14.61 17.80
CA ALA A 640 -14.54 -13.98 19.06
C ALA A 640 -13.50 -12.96 19.56
N ARG A 641 -12.22 -13.37 19.67
CA ARG A 641 -11.14 -12.49 20.13
C ARG A 641 -10.90 -11.29 19.22
N ARG A 642 -11.12 -11.44 17.90
CA ARG A 642 -11.05 -10.36 16.91
C ARG A 642 -12.11 -9.29 17.14
N VAL A 643 -13.26 -9.61 17.76
CA VAL A 643 -14.26 -8.61 18.17
C VAL A 643 -13.99 -8.11 19.59
N GLN A 644 -13.45 -8.95 20.48
CA GLN A 644 -13.04 -8.55 21.82
C GLN A 644 -11.95 -7.47 21.80
N ASN A 645 -10.89 -7.67 21.02
CA ASN A 645 -9.81 -6.71 20.78
C ASN A 645 -9.23 -6.87 19.35
N PRO A 646 -9.74 -6.11 18.36
CA PRO A 646 -9.31 -6.22 16.95
C PRO A 646 -7.79 -6.13 16.74
N LEU A 647 -7.15 -5.10 17.28
CA LEU A 647 -5.69 -4.91 17.19
C LEU A 647 -4.91 -6.11 17.76
N GLY A 648 -5.34 -6.65 18.91
CA GLY A 648 -4.67 -7.74 19.60
C GLY A 648 -4.79 -9.12 18.94
N GLU A 649 -5.80 -9.36 18.09
CA GLU A 649 -5.96 -10.63 17.37
C GLU A 649 -5.53 -10.52 15.91
N LEU A 650 -5.75 -9.39 15.23
CA LEU A 650 -5.35 -9.18 13.83
C LEU A 650 -3.83 -9.17 13.65
N ILE A 651 -3.07 -8.69 14.64
CA ILE A 651 -1.60 -8.65 14.65
C ILE A 651 -0.94 -10.04 14.63
N LYS A 652 -1.67 -11.11 14.96
CA LYS A 652 -1.19 -12.50 14.90
C LYS A 652 -1.09 -13.06 13.47
N LEU A 653 -1.45 -12.26 12.46
CA LEU A 653 -1.51 -12.64 11.05
C LEU A 653 -0.61 -11.74 10.19
N ASP A 654 -0.07 -12.30 9.10
CA ASP A 654 0.52 -11.50 8.03
C ASP A 654 -0.55 -10.54 7.49
N PRO A 655 -0.37 -9.20 7.55
CA PRO A 655 -1.44 -8.28 7.22
C PRO A 655 -1.94 -8.39 5.77
N ARG A 656 -1.17 -9.01 4.86
CA ARG A 656 -1.58 -9.30 3.48
C ARG A 656 -2.78 -10.27 3.42
N VAL A 657 -2.91 -11.19 4.38
CA VAL A 657 -4.02 -12.16 4.41
C VAL A 657 -5.31 -11.62 5.06
N LEU A 658 -5.30 -10.40 5.60
CA LEU A 658 -6.46 -9.76 6.23
C LEU A 658 -7.47 -9.15 5.24
N GLY A 659 -7.24 -9.30 3.93
CA GLY A 659 -8.14 -8.80 2.89
C GLY A 659 -7.98 -7.31 2.57
N VAL A 660 -6.82 -6.71 2.89
CA VAL A 660 -6.54 -5.26 2.74
C VAL A 660 -6.79 -4.70 1.34
N GLY A 661 -6.79 -5.54 0.31
CA GLY A 661 -7.33 -5.22 -1.01
C GLY A 661 -7.06 -6.30 -2.06
N GLN A 662 -7.84 -6.27 -3.14
CA GLN A 662 -7.60 -7.07 -4.34
C GLN A 662 -6.38 -6.55 -5.10
N GLY A 663 -5.57 -7.46 -5.64
CA GLY A 663 -4.39 -7.10 -6.43
C GLY A 663 -3.14 -6.80 -5.59
N HIS A 664 -3.13 -7.02 -4.29
CA HIS A 664 -1.95 -6.77 -3.45
C HIS A 664 -0.77 -7.72 -3.73
N HIS A 665 -0.94 -8.80 -4.50
CA HIS A 665 0.16 -9.62 -5.05
C HIS A 665 0.83 -8.98 -6.27
N GLU A 666 0.20 -7.97 -6.88
CA GLU A 666 0.62 -7.40 -8.16
C GLU A 666 1.52 -6.16 -8.01
N VAL A 667 1.70 -5.69 -6.77
CA VAL A 667 2.59 -4.58 -6.38
C VAL A 667 3.92 -5.09 -5.83
N ASP A 668 4.94 -4.24 -5.75
CA ASP A 668 6.20 -4.54 -5.06
C ASP A 668 5.95 -5.07 -3.62
N GLN A 669 6.37 -6.32 -3.38
CA GLN A 669 6.12 -7.02 -2.12
C GLN A 669 6.99 -6.53 -0.95
N LYS A 670 8.13 -5.87 -1.20
CA LYS A 670 8.98 -5.29 -0.16
C LYS A 670 8.35 -3.99 0.34
N ARG A 671 8.02 -3.07 -0.58
CA ARG A 671 7.31 -1.81 -0.28
C ARG A 671 5.97 -2.08 0.42
N LEU A 672 5.23 -3.10 -0.03
CA LEU A 672 3.97 -3.51 0.60
C LEU A 672 4.20 -3.96 2.05
N ARG A 673 5.18 -4.84 2.32
CA ARG A 673 5.47 -5.30 3.69
C ARG A 673 5.84 -4.13 4.62
N THR A 674 6.69 -3.21 4.16
CA THR A 674 7.05 -2.00 4.93
C THR A 674 5.80 -1.17 5.24
N ALA A 675 5.00 -0.79 4.24
CA ALA A 675 3.84 0.07 4.46
C ALA A 675 2.74 -0.57 5.33
N LEU A 676 2.58 -1.90 5.29
CA LEU A 676 1.66 -2.62 6.18
C LEU A 676 2.22 -2.71 7.62
N ALA A 677 3.53 -2.83 7.80
CA ALA A 677 4.17 -2.72 9.11
C ALA A 677 4.06 -1.31 9.70
N GLU A 678 4.21 -0.25 8.89
CA GLU A 678 3.98 1.13 9.32
C GLU A 678 2.53 1.40 9.76
N ALA A 679 1.53 0.77 9.11
CA ALA A 679 0.13 0.83 9.57
C ALA A 679 -0.09 0.13 10.92
N VAL A 680 0.68 -0.93 11.20
CA VAL A 680 0.72 -1.64 12.48
C VAL A 680 1.41 -0.79 13.55
N GLU A 681 2.57 -0.19 13.25
CA GLU A 681 3.27 0.76 14.13
C GLU A 681 2.38 1.94 14.50
N GLY A 682 1.73 2.59 13.52
CA GLY A 682 0.85 3.73 13.77
C GLY A 682 -0.43 3.38 14.53
N ALA A 683 -0.89 2.12 14.48
CA ALA A 683 -1.99 1.65 15.33
C ALA A 683 -1.53 1.39 16.78
N VAL A 684 -0.30 0.92 16.96
CA VAL A 684 0.33 0.72 18.29
C VAL A 684 0.75 2.05 18.93
N ASP A 685 1.08 3.07 18.15
CA ASP A 685 1.24 4.43 18.66
C ASP A 685 -0.08 4.93 19.27
N GLU A 686 -1.14 5.03 18.47
CA GLU A 686 -2.43 5.56 18.92
C GLU A 686 -3.08 4.76 20.07
N VAL A 687 -3.06 3.42 20.01
CA VAL A 687 -3.78 2.56 20.97
C VAL A 687 -2.88 2.06 22.11
N GLY A 688 -1.56 2.05 21.94
CA GLY A 688 -0.63 1.40 22.88
C GLY A 688 -0.84 -0.11 23.03
N CYS A 689 -0.14 -0.70 24.00
CA CYS A 689 -0.18 -2.13 24.29
C CYS A 689 -0.42 -2.38 25.78
N ASP A 690 -1.52 -3.06 26.16
CA ASP A 690 -1.68 -3.57 27.53
C ASP A 690 -0.63 -4.66 27.79
N VAL A 691 0.35 -4.37 28.65
CA VAL A 691 1.42 -5.28 29.08
C VAL A 691 0.88 -6.61 29.62
N ASN A 692 -0.31 -6.61 30.20
CA ASN A 692 -0.92 -7.78 30.82
C ASN A 692 -1.84 -8.59 29.89
N ALA A 693 -2.31 -8.03 28.78
CA ALA A 693 -3.22 -8.72 27.83
C ALA A 693 -2.62 -8.91 26.43
N ALA A 694 -1.85 -7.96 25.91
CA ALA A 694 -1.31 -7.98 24.55
C ALA A 694 -0.48 -9.25 24.25
N PRO A 695 -0.57 -9.83 23.04
CA PRO A 695 0.30 -10.93 22.64
C PRO A 695 1.74 -10.46 22.41
N ALA A 696 2.69 -11.39 22.29
CA ALA A 696 4.10 -11.05 22.08
C ALA A 696 4.31 -10.33 20.74
N GLU A 697 3.51 -10.69 19.74
CA GLU A 697 3.47 -10.10 18.40
C GLU A 697 3.13 -8.60 18.45
N LEU A 698 2.20 -8.19 19.32
CA LEU A 698 1.84 -6.77 19.51
C LEU A 698 2.88 -6.02 20.35
N LEU A 699 3.38 -6.66 21.41
CA LEU A 699 4.43 -6.09 22.27
C LEU A 699 5.75 -5.89 21.53
N ALA A 700 6.02 -6.65 20.45
CA ALA A 700 7.22 -6.51 19.62
C ALA A 700 7.19 -5.30 18.67
N VAL A 701 6.02 -4.69 18.42
CA VAL A 701 5.86 -3.51 17.56
C VAL A 701 6.23 -2.22 18.29
N ALA A 702 6.11 -2.17 19.61
CA ALA A 702 6.37 -0.96 20.38
C ALA A 702 7.86 -0.53 20.25
N PRO A 703 8.15 0.77 20.04
CA PRO A 703 9.51 1.30 19.90
C PRO A 703 10.59 0.74 20.82
N GLY A 704 11.71 0.31 20.21
CA GLY A 704 12.85 -0.27 20.92
C GLY A 704 12.68 -1.73 21.37
N MET A 705 11.49 -2.32 21.21
CA MET A 705 11.26 -3.72 21.55
C MET A 705 11.88 -4.69 20.54
N THR A 706 12.03 -5.94 20.98
CA THR A 706 12.35 -7.08 20.12
C THR A 706 11.42 -8.24 20.45
N GLU A 707 11.19 -9.14 19.49
CA GLU A 707 10.35 -10.33 19.70
C GLU A 707 10.82 -11.16 20.92
N ARG A 708 12.13 -11.24 21.16
CA ARG A 708 12.72 -11.94 22.31
C ARG A 708 12.32 -11.30 23.65
N VAL A 709 12.25 -9.98 23.72
CA VAL A 709 11.86 -9.24 24.94
C VAL A 709 10.33 -9.28 25.12
N ALA A 710 9.58 -9.16 24.02
CA ALA A 710 8.12 -9.28 24.02
C ALA A 710 7.63 -10.67 24.49
N ARG A 711 8.23 -11.76 23.96
CA ARG A 711 7.96 -13.13 24.42
C ARG A 711 8.27 -13.29 25.92
N ARG A 712 9.38 -12.73 26.40
CA ARG A 712 9.75 -12.76 27.84
C ARG A 712 8.73 -12.05 28.74
N ILE A 713 8.08 -10.97 28.29
CA ILE A 713 7.00 -10.32 29.06
C ILE A 713 5.78 -11.26 29.19
N VAL A 714 5.39 -11.92 28.09
CA VAL A 714 4.28 -12.89 28.10
C VAL A 714 4.62 -14.12 28.98
N GLU A 715 5.82 -14.66 28.86
CA GLU A 715 6.31 -15.77 29.68
C GLU A 715 6.38 -15.40 31.18
N HIS A 716 6.87 -14.20 31.50
CA HIS A 716 6.91 -13.71 32.89
C HIS A 716 5.50 -13.59 33.48
N ARG A 717 4.55 -12.95 32.77
CA ARG A 717 3.20 -12.76 33.33
C ARG A 717 2.42 -14.06 33.49
N GLN A 718 2.72 -15.08 32.69
CA GLN A 718 2.20 -16.44 32.84
C GLN A 718 2.80 -17.19 34.04
N GLN A 719 4.06 -16.94 34.39
CA GLN A 719 4.77 -17.65 35.46
C GLN A 719 4.70 -16.97 36.83
N LYS A 720 4.63 -15.63 36.87
CA LYS A 720 4.75 -14.81 38.08
C LYS A 720 3.54 -13.90 38.36
N GLY A 721 2.56 -13.87 37.46
CA GLY A 721 1.39 -12.98 37.55
C GLY A 721 1.58 -11.63 36.87
N ARG A 722 0.55 -10.77 36.96
CA ARG A 722 0.46 -9.50 36.23
C ARG A 722 1.55 -8.51 36.68
N PHE A 723 2.03 -7.70 35.73
CA PHE A 723 2.83 -6.51 36.02
C PHE A 723 1.93 -5.42 36.62
N THR A 724 2.36 -4.83 37.73
CA THR A 724 1.62 -3.77 38.44
C THR A 724 2.17 -2.37 38.15
N SER A 725 3.42 -2.22 37.71
CA SER A 725 3.99 -0.92 37.34
C SER A 725 5.06 -1.03 36.26
N ARG A 726 5.26 0.05 35.50
CA ARG A 726 6.28 0.16 34.44
C ARG A 726 7.69 -0.06 35.00
N LYS A 727 7.94 0.30 36.26
CA LYS A 727 9.22 0.05 36.96
C LYS A 727 9.57 -1.45 37.01
N ALA A 728 8.58 -2.34 37.10
CA ALA A 728 8.81 -3.79 37.06
C ALA A 728 9.29 -4.30 35.67
N LEU A 729 9.03 -3.56 34.59
CA LEU A 729 9.56 -3.89 33.26
C LEU A 729 11.06 -3.60 33.16
N ALA A 730 11.56 -2.53 33.80
CA ALA A 730 13.00 -2.20 33.79
C ALA A 730 13.88 -3.29 34.45
N ALA A 731 13.30 -4.16 35.28
CA ALA A 731 13.97 -5.31 35.88
C ALA A 731 14.04 -6.55 34.95
N MET A 732 13.46 -6.49 33.75
CA MET A 732 13.39 -7.65 32.83
C MET A 732 14.70 -7.85 32.04
N PRO A 733 15.23 -9.09 31.95
CA PRO A 733 16.40 -9.38 31.13
C PRO A 733 16.21 -8.97 29.65
N GLY A 734 17.01 -8.02 29.19
CA GLY A 734 16.94 -7.44 27.84
C GLY A 734 16.07 -6.18 27.73
N PHE A 735 15.36 -5.78 28.77
CA PHE A 735 14.60 -4.52 28.84
C PHE A 735 15.50 -3.40 29.43
N GLY A 736 16.64 -3.16 28.78
CA GLY A 736 17.62 -2.18 29.25
C GLY A 736 17.14 -0.73 29.14
N ALA A 737 17.88 0.21 29.71
CA ALA A 737 17.47 1.63 29.80
C ALA A 737 17.02 2.25 28.47
N ARG A 738 17.69 1.94 27.35
CA ARG A 738 17.33 2.43 26.00
C ARG A 738 16.08 1.78 25.40
N VAL A 739 15.74 0.56 25.84
CA VAL A 739 14.46 -0.10 25.52
C VAL A 739 13.34 0.52 26.37
N PHE A 740 13.60 0.74 27.66
CA PHE A 740 12.66 1.42 28.55
C PHE A 740 12.32 2.83 28.07
N GLU A 741 13.34 3.63 27.73
CA GLU A 741 13.17 4.98 27.18
C GLU A 741 12.20 4.99 25.98
N GLN A 742 12.41 4.09 25.01
CA GLN A 742 11.58 4.10 23.81
C GLN A 742 10.21 3.45 24.03
N ALA A 743 10.12 2.34 24.75
CA ALA A 743 8.91 1.53 24.85
C ALA A 743 7.94 2.01 25.94
N ALA A 744 8.41 2.63 27.03
CA ALA A 744 7.62 2.74 28.26
C ALA A 744 6.30 3.50 28.09
N GLY A 745 6.25 4.54 27.26
CA GLY A 745 5.01 5.29 26.99
C GLY A 745 3.94 4.49 26.23
N TYR A 746 4.36 3.58 25.35
CA TYR A 746 3.47 2.69 24.58
C TYR A 746 2.94 1.52 25.41
N LEU A 747 3.72 1.08 26.41
CA LEU A 747 3.40 -0.05 27.26
C LEU A 747 2.49 0.38 28.43
N ARG A 748 1.21 0.05 28.35
CA ARG A 748 0.17 0.44 29.30
C ARG A 748 -0.10 -0.65 30.33
N ILE A 749 -0.44 -0.26 31.56
CA ILE A 749 -0.79 -1.16 32.66
C ILE A 749 -2.11 -0.71 33.28
N TYR A 750 -3.18 -1.47 33.01
CA TYR A 750 -4.49 -1.23 33.59
C TYR A 750 -4.63 -1.93 34.96
N GLY A 751 -5.06 -1.16 35.96
CA GLY A 751 -5.15 -1.63 37.36
C GLY A 751 -3.80 -1.79 38.05
N GLY A 752 -2.83 -0.94 37.72
CA GLY A 752 -1.49 -0.93 38.32
C GLY A 752 -1.36 -0.03 39.56
N ASP A 753 -0.17 -0.04 40.17
CA ASP A 753 0.18 0.74 41.38
C ASP A 753 0.17 2.26 41.14
N ASN A 754 0.31 2.68 39.88
CA ASN A 754 0.30 4.06 39.44
C ASN A 754 -0.76 4.23 38.33
N PRO A 755 -1.82 5.03 38.53
CA PRO A 755 -2.86 5.22 37.51
C PRO A 755 -2.33 5.75 36.18
N LEU A 756 -1.28 6.58 36.19
CA LEU A 756 -0.68 7.15 34.98
C LEU A 756 -0.04 6.09 34.07
N ASP A 757 0.31 4.91 34.59
CA ASP A 757 0.83 3.79 33.78
C ASP A 757 -0.24 3.24 32.79
N SER A 758 -1.52 3.63 32.94
CA SER A 758 -2.60 3.30 31.99
C SER A 758 -2.70 4.22 30.77
N THR A 759 -1.91 5.31 30.73
CA THR A 759 -1.92 6.35 29.69
C THR A 759 -0.76 6.23 28.70
N GLY A 760 -0.77 7.00 27.61
CA GLY A 760 0.42 7.18 26.76
C GLY A 760 1.46 8.16 27.33
N LEU A 761 1.24 8.75 28.51
CA LEU A 761 2.20 9.66 29.14
C LEU A 761 3.51 8.92 29.46
N HIS A 762 4.65 9.48 29.03
CA HIS A 762 5.97 8.89 29.28
C HIS A 762 6.42 9.09 30.74
N PRO A 763 7.04 8.08 31.41
CA PRO A 763 7.46 8.18 32.82
C PRO A 763 8.35 9.38 33.19
N ARG A 764 9.16 9.91 32.28
CA ARG A 764 9.94 11.16 32.49
C ARG A 764 9.05 12.35 32.89
N ARG A 765 7.81 12.38 32.44
CA ARG A 765 6.87 13.51 32.63
C ARG A 765 5.94 13.32 33.86
N TYR A 766 6.14 12.28 34.67
CA TYR A 766 5.26 11.96 35.81
C TYR A 766 5.31 13.02 36.92
N GLU A 767 6.50 13.46 37.34
CA GLU A 767 6.65 14.49 38.38
C GLU A 767 5.98 15.80 37.95
N LYS A 768 6.14 16.18 36.67
CA LYS A 768 5.49 17.35 36.09
C LYS A 768 3.96 17.19 36.02
N MET A 769 3.45 16.01 35.67
CA MET A 769 2.01 15.71 35.68
C MET A 769 1.42 15.74 37.10
N GLN A 770 2.14 15.26 38.11
CA GLN A 770 1.70 15.31 39.50
C GLN A 770 1.51 16.77 39.96
N ALA A 771 2.44 17.67 39.64
CA ALA A 771 2.30 19.09 39.94
C ALA A 771 1.09 19.76 39.22
N LEU A 772 0.73 19.32 38.00
CA LEU A 772 -0.47 19.80 37.31
C LEU A 772 -1.76 19.26 37.96
N LEU A 773 -1.79 17.99 38.36
CA LEU A 773 -2.91 17.36 39.05
C LEU A 773 -3.18 18.02 40.42
N GLU A 774 -2.11 18.27 41.19
CA GLU A 774 -2.17 19.01 42.45
C GLU A 774 -2.71 20.43 42.26
N ALA A 775 -2.24 21.16 41.23
CA ALA A 775 -2.72 22.49 40.90
C ALA A 775 -4.18 22.53 40.41
N ALA A 776 -4.64 21.48 39.73
CA ALA A 776 -6.04 21.29 39.33
C ALA A 776 -6.94 20.75 40.47
N GLY A 777 -6.36 20.41 41.64
CA GLY A 777 -7.10 19.90 42.79
C GLY A 777 -7.69 18.50 42.65
N VAL A 778 -7.16 17.67 41.75
CA VAL A 778 -7.67 16.33 41.42
C VAL A 778 -6.60 15.25 41.50
N THR A 779 -6.97 14.02 41.89
CA THR A 779 -6.06 12.87 41.81
C THR A 779 -5.96 12.33 40.37
N ALA A 780 -4.95 11.50 40.10
CA ALA A 780 -4.81 10.85 38.80
C ALA A 780 -6.01 9.95 38.48
N GLU A 781 -6.57 9.23 39.46
CA GLU A 781 -7.76 8.39 39.30
C GLU A 781 -9.01 9.20 38.96
N GLN A 782 -9.13 10.42 39.52
CA GLN A 782 -10.23 11.34 39.23
C GLN A 782 -10.07 11.92 37.81
N ALA A 783 -8.89 12.42 37.46
CA ALA A 783 -8.59 12.96 36.13
C ALA A 783 -8.70 11.91 34.99
N LEU A 784 -8.54 10.61 35.32
CA LEU A 784 -8.76 9.49 34.40
C LEU A 784 -10.24 9.06 34.28
N GLN A 785 -11.14 9.63 35.09
CA GLN A 785 -12.60 9.46 34.99
C GLN A 785 -13.25 10.68 34.33
N ASP A 786 -12.87 11.89 34.78
CA ASP A 786 -13.22 13.18 34.19
C ASP A 786 -11.98 14.06 34.09
N SER A 787 -11.54 14.33 32.86
CA SER A 787 -10.38 15.16 32.58
C SER A 787 -10.69 16.66 32.52
N ALA A 788 -11.96 17.08 32.64
CA ALA A 788 -12.35 18.49 32.52
C ALA A 788 -11.67 19.44 33.52
N PRO A 789 -11.48 19.10 34.83
CA PRO A 789 -10.78 19.98 35.76
C PRO A 789 -9.31 20.24 35.37
N LEU A 790 -8.62 19.20 34.89
CA LEU A 790 -7.23 19.30 34.43
C LEU A 790 -7.12 20.03 33.08
N ALA A 791 -8.11 19.86 32.20
CA ALA A 791 -8.19 20.56 30.92
C ALA A 791 -8.50 22.07 31.05
N ALA A 792 -9.10 22.48 32.17
CA ALA A 792 -9.39 23.88 32.49
C ALA A 792 -8.23 24.61 33.21
N LEU A 793 -7.15 23.91 33.57
CA LEU A 793 -6.01 24.51 34.27
C LEU A 793 -5.22 25.46 33.36
N GLU A 794 -4.89 26.66 33.85
CA GLU A 794 -3.95 27.54 33.17
C GLU A 794 -2.54 26.94 33.19
N LEU A 795 -2.06 26.48 32.03
CA LEU A 795 -0.77 25.80 31.90
C LEU A 795 0.43 26.77 31.82
N GLN A 796 0.20 28.06 31.60
CA GLN A 796 1.27 29.05 31.38
C GLN A 796 2.24 29.21 32.57
N PRO A 797 1.82 29.17 33.85
CA PRO A 797 2.72 29.19 35.00
C PRO A 797 3.63 27.95 35.12
N PHE A 798 3.32 26.88 34.38
CA PHE A 798 4.06 25.62 34.42
C PHE A 798 5.03 25.44 33.24
N VAL A 799 5.13 26.41 32.34
CA VAL A 799 6.03 26.35 31.17
C VAL A 799 7.50 26.38 31.62
N ASP A 800 8.29 25.40 31.16
CA ASP A 800 9.75 25.35 31.34
C ASP A 800 10.45 24.86 30.06
N ALA A 801 11.79 24.77 30.10
CA ALA A 801 12.61 24.41 28.94
C ALA A 801 12.46 22.94 28.48
N GLU A 802 12.05 22.01 29.35
CA GLU A 802 11.69 20.63 28.96
C GLU A 802 10.20 20.49 28.62
N HIS A 803 9.36 21.39 29.17
CA HIS A 803 7.91 21.37 29.06
C HIS A 803 7.36 22.70 28.51
N PRO A 804 7.64 23.04 27.23
CA PRO A 804 6.98 24.17 26.56
C PRO A 804 5.46 23.94 26.46
N LEU A 805 4.68 25.01 26.29
CA LEU A 805 3.21 24.96 26.34
C LEU A 805 2.57 23.84 25.48
N PRO A 806 3.01 23.55 24.23
CA PRO A 806 2.44 22.44 23.45
C PRO A 806 2.69 21.05 24.07
N VAL A 807 3.81 20.87 24.78
CA VAL A 807 4.13 19.62 25.51
C VAL A 807 3.21 19.46 26.71
N LEU A 808 2.97 20.54 27.47
CA LEU A 808 2.01 20.52 28.59
C LEU A 808 0.58 20.22 28.11
N GLN A 809 0.15 20.85 27.01
CA GLN A 809 -1.15 20.57 26.38
C GLN A 809 -1.28 19.11 25.93
N ALA A 810 -0.23 18.55 25.33
CA ALA A 810 -0.20 17.13 24.96
C ALA A 810 -0.23 16.21 26.19
N MET A 811 0.48 16.55 27.27
CA MET A 811 0.47 15.79 28.52
C MET A 811 -0.92 15.73 29.17
N VAL A 812 -1.64 16.86 29.21
CA VAL A 812 -3.01 16.91 29.77
C VAL A 812 -3.98 16.07 28.92
N ARG A 813 -3.85 16.11 27.59
CA ARG A 813 -4.66 15.31 26.66
C ARG A 813 -4.49 13.80 26.84
N GLU A 814 -3.35 13.29 27.30
CA GLU A 814 -3.13 11.85 27.54
C GLU A 814 -4.03 11.23 28.64
N LEU A 815 -4.73 12.05 29.42
CA LEU A 815 -5.73 11.58 30.41
C LEU A 815 -7.17 11.57 29.85
N ASP A 816 -7.44 12.22 28.71
CA ASP A 816 -8.76 12.22 28.08
C ASP A 816 -9.16 10.78 27.68
N PRO A 817 -10.39 10.31 28.01
CA PRO A 817 -10.88 9.00 27.58
C PRO A 817 -10.80 8.75 26.06
N GLN A 818 -11.06 9.77 25.24
CA GLN A 818 -11.07 9.68 23.77
C GLN A 818 -9.65 9.62 23.19
N VAL A 819 -8.68 10.26 23.83
CA VAL A 819 -7.26 10.21 23.43
C VAL A 819 -6.62 8.89 23.86
N ARG A 820 -7.02 8.34 25.02
CA ARG A 820 -6.51 7.05 25.50
C ARG A 820 -6.92 5.89 24.59
N ASP A 821 -8.17 5.79 24.16
CA ASP A 821 -8.57 4.81 23.15
C ASP A 821 -9.33 5.47 21.98
N PRO A 822 -8.63 5.92 20.92
CA PRO A 822 -9.22 6.65 19.80
C PRO A 822 -10.12 5.77 18.91
N ARG A 823 -10.23 4.47 19.20
CA ARG A 823 -11.19 3.57 18.53
C ARG A 823 -12.62 3.79 19.01
N GLY A 824 -12.80 4.35 20.22
CA GLY A 824 -14.10 4.57 20.84
C GLY A 824 -14.79 3.29 21.32
N LYS A 825 -16.11 3.34 21.47
CA LYS A 825 -16.95 2.18 21.84
C LYS A 825 -17.40 1.43 20.59
N LEU A 826 -17.47 0.11 20.67
CA LEU A 826 -18.07 -0.71 19.61
C LEU A 826 -19.58 -0.45 19.57
N ASP A 827 -20.06 0.18 18.49
CA ASP A 827 -21.47 0.15 18.16
C ASP A 827 -21.83 -1.25 17.63
N ILE A 828 -22.96 -1.77 18.10
CA ILE A 828 -23.48 -3.08 17.73
C ILE A 828 -24.91 -2.85 17.27
N PRO A 829 -25.18 -2.86 15.95
CA PRO A 829 -26.46 -2.48 15.39
C PRO A 829 -27.59 -3.34 15.97
N GLU A 830 -28.77 -2.74 16.11
CA GLU A 830 -29.96 -3.49 16.50
C GLU A 830 -30.29 -4.52 15.41
N PRO A 831 -30.73 -5.75 15.77
CA PRO A 831 -31.10 -6.76 14.79
C PRO A 831 -32.11 -6.24 13.77
N ALA A 832 -31.83 -6.42 12.48
CA ALA A 832 -32.74 -6.05 11.41
C ALA A 832 -34.13 -6.66 11.63
N VAL A 833 -35.14 -5.78 11.62
CA VAL A 833 -36.57 -6.08 11.80
C VAL A 833 -36.96 -7.25 10.90
N ASP A 834 -37.78 -8.18 11.38
CA ASP A 834 -38.13 -9.39 10.64
C ASP A 834 -38.59 -9.08 9.19
N VAL A 835 -37.97 -9.78 8.25
CA VAL A 835 -38.29 -9.84 6.82
C VAL A 835 -38.69 -11.28 6.52
N GLU A 836 -39.83 -11.50 5.89
CA GLU A 836 -40.33 -12.86 5.63
C GLU A 836 -39.41 -13.65 4.68
N PRO A 837 -39.18 -14.96 4.89
CA PRO A 837 -38.33 -15.76 4.02
C PRO A 837 -38.83 -15.87 2.56
N LEU A 838 -38.12 -15.25 1.62
CA LEU A 838 -38.43 -15.32 0.19
C LEU A 838 -37.73 -16.54 -0.46
N ALA A 839 -38.47 -17.63 -0.60
CA ALA A 839 -37.94 -18.91 -1.09
C ALA A 839 -37.32 -18.85 -2.50
N GLU A 840 -37.86 -18.04 -3.42
CA GLU A 840 -37.29 -17.83 -4.77
C GLU A 840 -37.42 -16.37 -5.22
N PRO A 841 -36.32 -15.63 -5.43
CA PRO A 841 -36.36 -14.27 -5.95
C PRO A 841 -36.68 -14.26 -7.45
N LYS A 842 -37.84 -13.70 -7.83
CA LYS A 842 -38.32 -13.65 -9.23
C LYS A 842 -38.03 -12.30 -9.86
N VAL A 843 -37.36 -12.30 -11.02
CA VAL A 843 -37.06 -11.08 -11.78
C VAL A 843 -38.35 -10.37 -12.19
N GLY A 844 -38.40 -9.06 -11.99
CA GLY A 844 -39.59 -8.22 -12.17
C GLY A 844 -40.49 -8.09 -10.94
N ALA A 845 -40.32 -8.94 -9.91
CA ALA A 845 -41.09 -8.79 -8.67
C ALA A 845 -40.69 -7.52 -7.92
N LYS A 846 -41.69 -6.83 -7.37
CA LYS A 846 -41.54 -5.80 -6.33
C LYS A 846 -41.62 -6.52 -4.98
N VAL A 847 -40.66 -6.24 -4.09
CA VAL A 847 -40.58 -6.83 -2.75
C VAL A 847 -40.19 -5.75 -1.75
N GLU A 848 -40.68 -5.85 -0.51
CA GLU A 848 -40.09 -5.09 0.60
C GLU A 848 -38.77 -5.74 1.03
N GLY A 849 -37.87 -4.94 1.59
CA GLY A 849 -36.66 -5.41 2.22
C GLY A 849 -36.05 -4.39 3.17
N VAL A 850 -35.15 -4.84 4.02
CA VAL A 850 -34.43 -3.99 5.00
C VAL A 850 -33.02 -3.75 4.50
N VAL A 851 -32.55 -2.50 4.54
CA VAL A 851 -31.18 -2.14 4.19
C VAL A 851 -30.23 -2.75 5.23
N THR A 852 -29.40 -3.71 4.81
CA THR A 852 -28.42 -4.40 5.66
C THR A 852 -27.08 -3.68 5.71
N SER A 853 -26.68 -3.02 4.62
CA SER A 853 -25.37 -2.37 4.54
C SER A 853 -25.34 -1.16 3.61
N VAL A 854 -24.61 -0.13 4.05
CA VAL A 854 -24.40 1.15 3.38
C VAL A 854 -22.97 1.19 2.82
N THR A 855 -22.82 1.41 1.51
CA THR A 855 -21.51 1.45 0.85
C THR A 855 -21.41 2.57 -0.19
N ASP A 856 -20.18 2.98 -0.51
CA ASP A 856 -19.86 4.00 -1.53
C ASP A 856 -20.46 3.70 -2.91
N PHE A 857 -20.73 2.43 -3.23
CA PHE A 857 -21.25 1.97 -4.53
C PHE A 857 -22.72 1.52 -4.50
N GLY A 858 -23.41 1.55 -3.35
CA GLY A 858 -24.82 1.17 -3.26
C GLY A 858 -25.33 0.88 -1.85
N ARG A 859 -26.49 0.22 -1.80
CA ARG A 859 -27.12 -0.33 -0.58
C ARG A 859 -27.36 -1.83 -0.78
N PHE A 860 -26.96 -2.63 0.21
CA PHE A 860 -27.38 -4.03 0.29
C PHE A 860 -28.71 -4.11 1.04
N VAL A 861 -29.59 -4.99 0.59
CA VAL A 861 -30.98 -5.09 1.07
C VAL A 861 -31.34 -6.55 1.24
N ASP A 862 -31.78 -6.91 2.45
CA ASP A 862 -32.38 -8.22 2.72
C ASP A 862 -33.84 -8.20 2.26
N ILE A 863 -34.13 -9.00 1.24
CA ILE A 863 -35.46 -9.23 0.68
C ILE A 863 -36.00 -10.64 1.07
N GLY A 864 -35.49 -11.22 2.15
CA GLY A 864 -35.83 -12.55 2.65
C GLY A 864 -35.12 -13.72 1.96
N ALA A 865 -34.46 -13.46 0.82
CA ALA A 865 -33.77 -14.46 -0.01
C ALA A 865 -32.38 -14.85 0.55
N GLU A 866 -31.79 -15.96 0.06
CA GLU A 866 -30.52 -16.51 0.58
C GLU A 866 -29.36 -15.50 0.67
N GLN A 867 -29.31 -14.51 -0.24
CA GLN A 867 -28.29 -13.45 -0.27
C GLN A 867 -28.91 -12.08 -0.48
N ASP A 868 -28.20 -11.02 -0.06
CA ASP A 868 -28.68 -9.64 -0.19
C ASP A 868 -28.71 -9.21 -1.65
N GLY A 869 -29.73 -8.41 -1.99
CA GLY A 869 -29.77 -7.70 -3.25
C GLY A 869 -29.01 -6.38 -3.17
N LEU A 870 -28.21 -6.09 -4.20
CA LEU A 870 -27.50 -4.82 -4.32
C LEU A 870 -28.34 -3.81 -5.12
N VAL A 871 -28.79 -2.74 -4.45
CA VAL A 871 -29.22 -1.50 -5.12
C VAL A 871 -27.96 -0.67 -5.40
N HIS A 872 -27.47 -0.72 -6.64
CA HIS A 872 -26.31 0.07 -7.06
C HIS A 872 -26.61 1.59 -6.97
N ILE A 873 -25.62 2.42 -6.66
CA ILE A 873 -25.80 3.87 -6.41
C ILE A 873 -26.49 4.61 -7.57
N SER A 874 -26.33 4.16 -8.81
CA SER A 874 -27.03 4.74 -9.98
C SER A 874 -28.54 4.50 -10.01
N GLN A 875 -29.03 3.49 -9.29
CA GLN A 875 -30.45 3.14 -9.19
C GLN A 875 -31.20 4.01 -8.17
N LEU A 876 -30.52 4.42 -7.10
CA LEU A 876 -31.05 5.30 -6.06
C LEU A 876 -31.43 6.69 -6.60
N SER A 877 -32.44 7.31 -5.98
CA SER A 877 -32.68 8.76 -6.10
C SER A 877 -31.51 9.56 -5.51
N GLN A 878 -31.45 10.88 -5.74
CA GLN A 878 -30.41 11.72 -5.12
C GLN A 878 -30.66 11.89 -3.62
N ALA A 879 -31.92 12.08 -3.22
CA ALA A 879 -32.31 12.14 -1.81
C ALA A 879 -31.97 10.84 -1.05
N GLN A 880 -32.20 9.67 -1.67
CA GLN A 880 -31.87 8.34 -1.12
C GLN A 880 -30.37 8.08 -0.92
N ARG A 881 -29.48 8.91 -1.47
CA ARG A 881 -28.02 8.80 -1.28
C ARG A 881 -27.51 9.66 -0.13
N GLU A 882 -27.85 10.96 -0.20
CA GLU A 882 -27.15 12.06 0.48
C GLU A 882 -28.10 13.15 1.02
N GLY A 883 -29.43 12.98 0.85
CA GLY A 883 -30.44 13.93 1.35
C GLY A 883 -31.01 13.54 2.73
N PRO A 884 -32.10 14.19 3.18
CA PRO A 884 -32.80 13.80 4.42
C PRO A 884 -33.43 12.40 4.34
N GLU A 885 -33.69 11.90 3.12
CA GLU A 885 -34.15 10.53 2.83
C GLU A 885 -32.99 9.53 2.64
N ALA A 886 -31.74 9.89 2.97
CA ALA A 886 -30.58 9.05 2.71
C ALA A 886 -30.67 7.71 3.48
N LEU A 887 -30.69 6.61 2.72
CA LEU A 887 -30.98 5.28 3.25
C LEU A 887 -29.86 4.75 4.15
N LYS A 888 -30.24 4.42 5.39
CA LYS A 888 -29.42 3.92 6.51
C LYS A 888 -29.61 2.42 6.69
N VAL A 889 -28.74 1.79 7.49
CA VAL A 889 -28.94 0.39 7.92
C VAL A 889 -30.17 0.31 8.83
N GLY A 890 -31.04 -0.66 8.57
CA GLY A 890 -32.32 -0.84 9.28
C GLY A 890 -33.54 -0.25 8.56
N ASP A 891 -33.36 0.63 7.57
CA ASP A 891 -34.47 1.22 6.83
C ASP A 891 -35.22 0.17 6.00
N ARG A 892 -36.55 0.13 6.11
CA ARG A 892 -37.43 -0.65 5.23
C ARG A 892 -37.67 0.10 3.92
N ILE A 893 -37.46 -0.58 2.79
CA ILE A 893 -37.64 -0.01 1.45
C ILE A 893 -38.31 -1.01 0.50
N GLU A 894 -39.07 -0.49 -0.46
CA GLU A 894 -39.54 -1.28 -1.60
C GLU A 894 -38.50 -1.30 -2.72
N VAL A 895 -38.26 -2.48 -3.29
CA VAL A 895 -37.26 -2.72 -4.33
C VAL A 895 -37.77 -3.68 -5.41
N PHE A 896 -37.37 -3.44 -6.65
CA PHE A 896 -37.65 -4.31 -7.79
C PHE A 896 -36.45 -5.21 -8.09
N ILE A 897 -36.70 -6.50 -8.31
CA ILE A 897 -35.68 -7.50 -8.67
C ILE A 897 -35.33 -7.35 -10.16
N VAL A 898 -34.21 -6.68 -10.47
CA VAL A 898 -33.79 -6.35 -11.84
C VAL A 898 -33.13 -7.55 -12.54
N SER A 899 -32.34 -8.34 -11.80
CA SER A 899 -31.76 -9.58 -12.32
C SER A 899 -31.31 -10.50 -11.19
N VAL A 900 -31.45 -11.81 -11.40
CA VAL A 900 -30.89 -12.87 -10.54
C VAL A 900 -29.89 -13.68 -11.37
N VAL A 901 -28.69 -13.89 -10.82
CA VAL A 901 -27.58 -14.59 -11.47
C VAL A 901 -27.05 -15.69 -10.53
N ASP A 902 -26.48 -16.75 -11.11
CA ASP A 902 -25.88 -17.88 -10.40
C ASP A 902 -26.79 -18.50 -9.31
N GLY A 903 -28.07 -18.70 -9.65
CA GLY A 903 -29.05 -19.39 -8.80
C GLY A 903 -29.56 -18.62 -7.59
N GLY A 904 -29.26 -17.33 -7.48
CA GLY A 904 -29.59 -16.50 -6.30
C GLY A 904 -28.37 -15.80 -5.69
N ARG A 905 -27.15 -16.25 -6.02
CA ARG A 905 -25.89 -15.72 -5.48
C ARG A 905 -25.58 -14.27 -5.88
N ARG A 906 -26.28 -13.72 -6.86
CA ARG A 906 -26.23 -12.29 -7.19
C ARG A 906 -27.61 -11.79 -7.58
N ILE A 907 -28.20 -10.99 -6.69
CA ILE A 907 -29.46 -10.29 -6.92
C ILE A 907 -29.13 -8.81 -7.13
N SER A 908 -29.57 -8.24 -8.25
CA SER A 908 -29.48 -6.80 -8.52
C SER A 908 -30.86 -6.17 -8.35
N LEU A 909 -30.91 -5.06 -7.61
CA LEU A 909 -32.14 -4.38 -7.22
C LEU A 909 -32.19 -2.94 -7.75
N SER A 910 -33.40 -2.37 -7.78
CA SER A 910 -33.60 -0.94 -7.99
C SER A 910 -34.77 -0.42 -7.14
N THR A 911 -34.64 0.79 -6.60
CA THR A 911 -35.78 1.55 -6.02
C THR A 911 -36.65 2.21 -7.09
N ARG A 912 -36.33 2.01 -8.38
CA ARG A 912 -37.11 2.45 -9.53
C ARG A 912 -37.71 1.24 -10.25
N GLU A 913 -38.94 1.39 -10.72
CA GLU A 913 -39.58 0.39 -11.55
C GLU A 913 -38.77 0.12 -12.84
N PRO A 914 -38.42 -1.14 -13.13
CA PRO A 914 -37.62 -1.49 -14.30
C PRO A 914 -38.48 -1.35 -15.56
N ARG A 915 -38.36 -0.20 -16.25
CA ARG A 915 -38.98 0.04 -17.56
C ARG A 915 -38.82 -1.19 -18.46
N GLU A 916 -39.92 -1.67 -19.05
CA GLU A 916 -39.93 -2.76 -20.03
C GLU A 916 -39.16 -2.37 -21.31
N THR A 917 -37.82 -2.47 -21.24
CA THR A 917 -37.00 -2.47 -22.44
C THR A 917 -37.14 -3.82 -23.10
N SER A 918 -37.68 -3.85 -24.32
CA SER A 918 -37.95 -5.04 -25.12
C SER A 918 -36.66 -5.70 -25.63
N ARG A 919 -35.88 -6.23 -24.67
CA ARG A 919 -34.62 -6.97 -24.86
C ARG A 919 -34.62 -8.28 -24.07
N GLN A 920 -35.75 -9.00 -24.12
CA GLN A 920 -35.66 -10.46 -24.08
C GLN A 920 -34.63 -10.89 -25.13
N ARG A 921 -33.50 -11.45 -24.70
CA ARG A 921 -32.61 -12.16 -25.61
C ARG A 921 -33.43 -13.30 -26.22
N ARG A 922 -33.69 -13.24 -27.52
CA ARG A 922 -34.17 -14.42 -28.27
C ARG A 922 -33.10 -15.51 -28.16
N VAL A 923 -33.30 -16.43 -27.24
CA VAL A 923 -32.66 -17.74 -27.28
C VAL A 923 -33.09 -18.39 -28.59
N ALA A 924 -32.15 -18.76 -29.44
CA ALA A 924 -32.46 -19.47 -30.67
C ALA A 924 -33.02 -20.87 -30.31
N PRO A 925 -34.14 -21.33 -30.89
CA PRO A 925 -34.70 -22.63 -30.54
C PRO A 925 -33.76 -23.77 -30.97
N GLU A 926 -33.40 -24.66 -30.04
CA GLU A 926 -32.74 -25.92 -30.40
C GLU A 926 -33.75 -26.88 -31.07
N ALA A 927 -33.83 -26.80 -32.40
CA ALA A 927 -34.68 -27.69 -33.20
C ALA A 927 -34.08 -29.11 -33.29
N ARG A 928 -34.32 -29.96 -32.28
CA ARG A 928 -33.98 -31.40 -32.33
C ARG A 928 -35.19 -32.31 -32.60
N ARG A 929 -35.15 -32.95 -33.78
CA ARG A 929 -35.79 -34.21 -34.24
C ARG A 929 -37.00 -34.08 -35.19
N SER A 930 -36.92 -34.74 -36.34
CA SER A 930 -37.65 -36.00 -36.63
C SER A 930 -37.54 -36.39 -38.12
N TYR A 931 -37.70 -37.68 -38.44
CA TYR A 931 -37.98 -38.19 -39.78
C TYR A 931 -39.47 -38.00 -40.15
N GLY A 932 -39.78 -38.10 -41.46
CA GLY A 932 -41.13 -38.02 -42.05
C GLY A 932 -41.16 -36.98 -43.18
N ASP A 933 -40.79 -37.29 -44.42
CA ASP A 933 -41.51 -38.09 -45.43
C ASP A 933 -42.62 -37.31 -46.18
N ARG A 934 -42.75 -37.60 -47.49
CA ARG A 934 -43.55 -36.92 -48.53
C ARG A 934 -43.04 -35.51 -48.92
N GLY A 935 -42.96 -35.15 -50.21
CA GLY A 935 -43.09 -36.00 -51.39
C GLY A 935 -43.21 -35.24 -52.72
N ASP A 936 -42.25 -35.50 -53.62
CA ASP A 936 -42.34 -35.42 -55.09
C ASP A 936 -42.45 -34.04 -55.81
N ARG A 937 -41.82 -33.97 -57.00
CA ARG A 937 -41.85 -32.95 -58.10
C ARG A 937 -41.61 -31.45 -57.77
N GLY A 938 -40.72 -30.74 -58.49
CA GLY A 938 -39.76 -31.18 -59.52
C GLY A 938 -39.06 -30.04 -60.29
N GLU A 939 -37.96 -30.41 -60.96
CA GLU A 939 -37.30 -29.79 -62.14
C GLU A 939 -37.03 -28.26 -62.30
N ARG A 940 -35.75 -27.96 -62.62
CA ARG A 940 -35.23 -26.78 -63.40
C ARG A 940 -35.37 -25.38 -62.76
N GLY A 941 -34.52 -24.39 -63.05
CA GLY A 941 -33.23 -24.44 -63.76
C GLY A 941 -32.75 -23.07 -64.30
N ASP A 942 -31.47 -22.76 -64.09
CA ASP A 942 -30.62 -21.78 -64.81
C ASP A 942 -30.85 -20.24 -64.61
N ARG A 943 -29.76 -19.49 -64.84
CA ARG A 943 -29.58 -18.03 -65.08
C ARG A 943 -29.75 -16.97 -63.97
N ARG A 944 -28.76 -16.06 -64.02
CA ARG A 944 -28.62 -14.70 -63.42
C ARG A 944 -29.58 -13.70 -64.14
N PRO A 945 -29.74 -12.38 -63.79
CA PRO A 945 -28.81 -11.54 -62.99
C PRO A 945 -29.35 -10.32 -62.19
N ARG A 946 -28.40 -9.55 -61.60
CA ARG A 946 -28.39 -8.09 -61.31
C ARG A 946 -29.32 -7.49 -60.22
N ARG A 947 -28.68 -6.60 -59.42
CA ARG A 947 -29.12 -5.27 -58.88
C ARG A 947 -30.57 -5.11 -58.35
N ASP A 948 -30.78 -4.42 -57.24
CA ASP A 948 -30.16 -3.11 -56.90
C ASP A 948 -29.96 -2.91 -55.39
N ASP A 949 -28.98 -2.09 -55.01
CA ASP A 949 -28.78 -1.63 -53.62
C ASP A 949 -29.76 -0.50 -53.26
N ARG A 950 -30.25 -0.51 -52.00
CA ARG A 950 -30.37 0.74 -51.23
C ARG A 950 -30.57 0.55 -49.72
N HIS A 951 -29.82 1.34 -48.96
CA HIS A 951 -30.01 1.71 -47.55
C HIS A 951 -29.98 0.59 -46.48
N ARG A 952 -28.79 0.33 -45.94
CA ARG A 952 -28.41 0.93 -44.63
C ARG A 952 -26.91 0.85 -44.35
N GLU A 953 -26.36 1.96 -43.87
CA GLU A 953 -24.98 2.05 -43.37
C GLU A 953 -24.89 1.56 -41.92
N PRO A 954 -23.80 0.86 -41.53
CA PRO A 954 -23.35 0.81 -40.15
C PRO A 954 -22.32 1.94 -39.89
N ILE A 955 -22.56 2.77 -38.88
CA ILE A 955 -21.64 3.85 -38.49
C ILE A 955 -20.37 3.24 -37.90
N ASN A 956 -19.23 3.43 -38.58
CA ASN A 956 -17.90 3.07 -38.06
C ASN A 956 -17.00 4.31 -38.01
N ARG A 957 -16.65 4.79 -36.81
CA ARG A 957 -15.77 5.96 -36.62
C ARG A 957 -14.29 5.54 -36.57
N SER A 958 -13.79 5.00 -37.67
CA SER A 958 -12.34 4.86 -37.90
C SER A 958 -11.75 6.21 -38.32
N PHE A 959 -10.84 6.77 -37.52
CA PHE A 959 -10.12 8.01 -37.89
C PHE A 959 -9.02 7.74 -38.93
N GLY A 960 -9.43 7.69 -40.20
CA GLY A 960 -8.54 7.66 -41.36
C GLY A 960 -9.34 7.87 -42.65
N PRO A 961 -8.79 8.56 -43.67
CA PRO A 961 -9.49 8.75 -44.93
C PRO A 961 -9.70 7.40 -45.64
N ASP A 962 -10.92 7.21 -46.17
CA ASP A 962 -11.36 6.00 -46.87
C ASP A 962 -10.42 5.68 -48.06
N GLU A 963 -10.28 4.41 -48.43
CA GLU A 963 -9.36 3.98 -49.49
C GLU A 963 -9.70 4.64 -50.84
N LYS A 964 -11.00 4.89 -51.08
CA LYS A 964 -11.48 5.67 -52.24
C LYS A 964 -11.15 7.16 -52.16
N GLN A 965 -11.07 7.73 -50.96
CA GLN A 965 -10.61 9.11 -50.78
C GLN A 965 -9.09 9.19 -50.98
N ARG A 966 -8.31 8.26 -50.41
CA ARG A 966 -6.86 8.18 -50.61
C ARG A 966 -6.48 8.14 -52.09
N LYS A 967 -7.05 7.20 -52.85
CA LYS A 967 -6.78 7.08 -54.30
C LYS A 967 -7.17 8.34 -55.10
N LYS A 968 -8.19 9.07 -54.65
CA LYS A 968 -8.66 10.31 -55.28
C LYS A 968 -7.86 11.55 -54.85
N GLU A 969 -7.23 11.54 -53.68
CA GLU A 969 -6.17 12.49 -53.32
C GLU A 969 -4.87 12.17 -54.07
N GLU A 970 -4.48 10.89 -54.20
CA GLU A 970 -3.31 10.45 -54.96
C GLU A 970 -3.40 10.79 -56.46
N GLU A 971 -4.59 10.75 -57.07
CA GLU A 971 -4.79 11.28 -58.43
C GLU A 971 -4.58 12.79 -58.47
N LYS A 972 -5.25 13.57 -57.61
CA LYS A 972 -5.05 15.03 -57.53
C LYS A 972 -3.61 15.45 -57.21
N LEU A 973 -2.87 14.63 -56.48
CA LEU A 973 -1.47 14.86 -56.13
C LEU A 973 -0.49 14.46 -57.24
N LYS A 974 -0.92 13.82 -58.34
CA LYS A 974 -0.04 13.57 -59.49
C LYS A 974 0.18 14.82 -60.33
N ASP A 975 -0.90 15.52 -60.65
CA ASP A 975 -0.92 16.63 -61.62
C ASP A 975 -0.32 17.95 -61.09
N LEU A 976 -0.10 18.06 -59.79
CA LEU A 976 0.55 19.22 -59.15
C LEU A 976 2.08 19.21 -59.32
N SER A 977 2.72 20.37 -59.20
CA SER A 977 4.18 20.48 -59.09
C SER A 977 4.70 20.05 -57.70
N LEU A 978 6.02 19.88 -57.56
CA LEU A 978 6.63 19.49 -56.29
C LEU A 978 6.38 20.54 -55.18
N ASN A 979 6.46 21.83 -55.54
CA ASN A 979 6.31 22.95 -54.60
C ASN A 979 4.86 23.08 -54.10
N GLU A 980 3.87 22.84 -54.96
CA GLU A 980 2.45 22.86 -54.56
C GLU A 980 2.11 21.69 -53.62
N LYS A 981 2.70 20.50 -53.86
CA LYS A 981 2.58 19.35 -52.95
C LYS A 981 3.22 19.66 -51.59
N LEU A 982 4.37 20.36 -51.58
CA LEU A 982 5.05 20.77 -50.35
C LEU A 982 4.21 21.79 -49.55
N GLY A 983 3.63 22.81 -50.22
CA GLY A 983 2.75 23.79 -49.59
C GLY A 983 1.48 23.16 -48.99
N LEU A 984 0.81 22.27 -49.73
CA LEU A 984 -0.35 21.52 -49.21
C LEU A 984 0.00 20.63 -48.01
N LEU A 985 1.25 20.14 -47.92
CA LEU A 985 1.72 19.42 -46.74
C LEU A 985 1.90 20.36 -45.55
N GLN A 986 2.55 21.52 -45.77
CA GLN A 986 2.80 22.53 -44.73
C GLN A 986 1.49 23.08 -44.14
N ASP A 987 0.48 23.36 -44.96
CA ASP A 987 -0.83 23.81 -44.46
C ASP A 987 -1.61 22.70 -43.74
N ARG A 988 -1.48 21.44 -44.17
CA ARG A 988 -2.01 20.28 -43.42
C ARG A 988 -1.32 20.06 -42.06
N PHE A 989 -0.07 20.51 -41.90
CA PHE A 989 0.63 20.51 -40.61
C PHE A 989 0.23 21.72 -39.74
N ARG A 990 0.06 22.91 -40.32
CA ARG A 990 -0.44 24.10 -39.58
C ARG A 990 -1.87 23.93 -39.05
N THR A 991 -2.75 23.25 -39.79
CA THR A 991 -4.17 23.08 -39.44
C THR A 991 -4.46 21.87 -38.53
N LYS A 992 -3.42 21.32 -37.88
CA LYS A 992 -3.52 20.26 -36.86
C LYS A 992 -2.71 20.54 -35.59
N ILE A 993 -2.44 21.82 -35.35
CA ILE A 993 -2.13 22.39 -34.04
C ILE A 993 -3.47 22.84 -33.42
#